data_AF-A0A355DYY9-F1
#
_entry.id   AF-A0A355DYY9-F1
#
_cell.length_a   1.000
_cell.length_b   1.000
_cell.length_c   1.000
_cell.angle_alpha   90.00
_cell.angle_beta   90.00
_cell.angle_gamma   90.00
#
_symmetry.space_group_name_H-M   'P 1'
#
loop_
_entity.id
_entity.type
_entity.pdbx_description
1 polymer ?
#
loop_
_entity_poly.entity_id
_entity_poly.type
_entity_poly.pdbx_seq_one_letter_code
_entity_poly.pdbx_strand_id
1 'polypeptide(L)'
;MRGSRRHRHDPGGEVSAMKNLKISLLLTAFAAACYTPGARAAYDDVGVGARVTGMGNAFTAVADDVYSVYYNPAGLGTLDRTQLATTYSRLYMGLSDNSNLQNSFMAFTTPLRGGRQGSLGMAWNHFALAGLYRETSLYGSYGRRLFAERFPNGLYAGLSLKYLSRSIGKSEAADNAFNDTGAAQQGVQDPVLQSGSKSNMDVDLGLVYRAAPRLTVGLSAQHLFEPNIAFSASDSDKLGRNVKLGGAYQTPWTTFSGELGFIKAPDASTDKVFTLAAEKWLPTLLYGSFGVRGAFGLGDRDYRSVSMGLSYRVNRMQVDYSFAMPLGTISNTYGTHRMGLSFLFGRPRGAEPRLSEAILENMRDLASVGTPEFRAQAEEIALYKRTAQQEFLRQARVDTGEARFAEAMEKLSQALGMNPKDLSIQASLERMTKVAEIMPKLDNFRADAAQAAVYEGVMDYLAGRSKDSVRKLAYAQSIQPADEAIENLLRLVEAETGLQRELPTAAGPAPTLGVEKEVGAALALMEVSLREADYARVLQLADKVLALAPENVLALKRKATAHYALKQYPEALRALRAAHKAEPEGTERARLKSYIDAMASLIERKTEEGRKPVAAPEKPSKPLPVDIQRMYEAGVDLYAQGRLSESANMFQSILRLDPKNKSAQAALRRVQAEVLQPR
;
A
#
# COMPACT_ATOMS: atom_id res chain seq x y z
N MET A 1 49.91 -61.80 -75.00
CA MET A 1 48.56 -62.09 -74.45
C MET A 1 48.54 -61.73 -72.98
N ARG A 2 47.50 -61.02 -72.53
CA ARG A 2 47.29 -60.54 -71.14
C ARG A 2 47.29 -61.70 -70.14
N GLY A 3 47.98 -61.54 -69.00
CA GLY A 3 47.90 -62.43 -67.84
C GLY A 3 47.72 -61.64 -66.56
N SER A 4 46.51 -61.70 -65.99
CA SER A 4 46.08 -61.01 -64.76
C SER A 4 46.75 -61.57 -63.50
N ARG A 5 47.36 -60.71 -62.67
CA ARG A 5 47.73 -61.05 -61.28
C ARG A 5 46.57 -60.69 -60.34
N ARG A 6 45.98 -61.70 -59.70
CA ARG A 6 45.00 -61.54 -58.60
C ARG A 6 45.75 -61.29 -57.28
N HIS A 7 45.42 -60.20 -56.59
CA HIS A 7 45.76 -59.99 -55.19
C HIS A 7 44.88 -60.88 -54.29
N ARG A 8 45.49 -61.61 -53.35
CA ARG A 8 44.79 -62.29 -52.25
C ARG A 8 44.56 -61.28 -51.13
N HIS A 9 43.31 -61.14 -50.70
CA HIS A 9 42.90 -60.37 -49.53
C HIS A 9 43.11 -61.23 -48.28
N ASP A 10 43.83 -60.72 -47.28
CA ASP A 10 44.05 -61.38 -45.99
C ASP A 10 42.99 -60.90 -44.97
N PRO A 11 42.06 -61.75 -44.50
CA PRO A 11 40.92 -61.33 -43.67
C PRO A 11 41.25 -61.22 -42.16
N GLY A 12 42.49 -61.48 -41.74
CA GLY A 12 42.87 -61.50 -40.32
C GLY A 12 43.03 -60.13 -39.64
N GLY A 13 43.37 -59.08 -40.40
CA GLY A 13 43.65 -57.74 -39.85
C GLY A 13 42.41 -56.94 -39.44
N GLU A 14 41.29 -57.10 -40.15
CA GLU A 14 40.06 -56.35 -39.90
C GLU A 14 39.35 -56.78 -38.62
N VAL A 15 39.42 -58.06 -38.26
CA VAL A 15 38.74 -58.60 -37.07
C VAL A 15 39.39 -58.11 -35.76
N SER A 16 40.72 -57.94 -35.75
CA SER A 16 41.46 -57.44 -34.58
C SER A 16 41.28 -55.92 -34.39
N ALA A 17 41.26 -55.16 -35.50
CA ALA A 17 40.98 -53.72 -35.45
C ALA A 17 39.54 -53.44 -34.99
N MET A 18 38.56 -54.21 -35.45
CA MET A 18 37.16 -54.09 -35.02
C MET A 18 36.93 -54.50 -33.56
N LYS A 19 37.68 -55.47 -33.01
CA LYS A 19 37.61 -55.82 -31.57
C LYS A 19 38.15 -54.70 -30.69
N ASN A 20 39.29 -54.11 -31.05
CA ASN A 20 39.89 -53.02 -30.28
C ASN A 20 39.06 -51.73 -30.37
N LEU A 21 38.43 -51.46 -31.52
CA LEU A 21 37.50 -50.33 -31.67
C LEU A 21 36.22 -50.52 -30.84
N LYS A 22 35.68 -51.74 -30.75
CA LYS A 22 34.50 -52.05 -29.91
C LYS A 22 34.80 -51.95 -28.42
N ILE A 23 35.98 -52.40 -27.97
CA ILE A 23 36.42 -52.28 -26.58
C ILE A 23 36.67 -50.82 -26.21
N SER A 24 37.29 -50.04 -27.12
CA SER A 24 37.46 -48.59 -26.91
C SER A 24 36.12 -47.86 -26.89
N LEU A 25 35.16 -48.19 -27.77
CA LEU A 25 33.81 -47.60 -27.74
C LEU A 25 33.04 -47.95 -26.45
N LEU A 26 33.19 -49.18 -25.94
CA LEU A 26 32.58 -49.62 -24.69
C LEU A 26 33.20 -48.91 -23.47
N LEU A 27 34.52 -48.68 -23.47
CA LEU A 27 35.20 -47.90 -22.43
C LEU A 27 34.83 -46.41 -22.47
N THR A 28 34.70 -45.81 -23.65
CA THR A 28 34.23 -44.42 -23.79
C THR A 28 32.75 -44.30 -23.42
N ALA A 29 31.92 -45.31 -23.73
CA ALA A 29 30.52 -45.36 -23.30
C ALA A 29 30.38 -45.60 -21.79
N PHE A 30 31.29 -46.37 -21.16
CA PHE A 30 31.32 -46.56 -19.71
C PHE A 30 31.83 -45.31 -18.98
N ALA A 31 32.81 -44.60 -19.53
CA ALA A 31 33.27 -43.30 -19.03
C ALA A 31 32.20 -42.20 -19.19
N ALA A 32 31.41 -42.23 -20.28
CA ALA A 32 30.25 -41.36 -20.47
C ALA A 32 29.06 -41.73 -19.56
N ALA A 33 28.89 -43.02 -19.22
CA ALA A 33 27.90 -43.48 -18.25
C ALA A 33 28.26 -43.16 -16.79
N CYS A 34 29.52 -42.81 -16.52
CA CYS A 34 29.97 -42.26 -15.23
C CYS A 34 29.92 -40.73 -15.17
N TYR A 35 29.41 -40.06 -16.22
CA TYR A 35 29.08 -38.63 -16.13
C TYR A 35 27.81 -38.48 -15.30
N THR A 36 27.96 -38.49 -13.98
CA THR A 36 26.94 -37.92 -13.10
C THR A 36 26.95 -36.42 -13.36
N PRO A 37 25.95 -35.82 -14.02
CA PRO A 37 25.81 -34.37 -13.93
C PRO A 37 25.76 -34.04 -12.44
N GLY A 38 26.68 -33.20 -11.98
CA GLY A 38 26.70 -32.79 -10.58
C GLY A 38 25.34 -32.23 -10.22
N ALA A 39 24.67 -32.81 -9.22
CA ALA A 39 23.44 -32.25 -8.68
C ALA A 39 23.79 -30.91 -8.02
N ARG A 40 23.46 -29.82 -8.70
CA ARG A 40 23.57 -28.45 -8.18
C ARG A 40 22.18 -28.01 -7.76
N ALA A 41 21.92 -28.05 -6.45
CA ALA A 41 20.57 -27.91 -5.88
C ALA A 41 20.48 -26.78 -4.83
N ALA A 42 21.36 -25.79 -4.92
CA ALA A 42 21.36 -24.70 -3.97
C ALA A 42 20.27 -23.67 -4.30
N TYR A 43 19.51 -23.26 -3.29
CA TYR A 43 18.33 -22.40 -3.37
C TYR A 43 17.24 -22.94 -4.30
N ASP A 44 16.93 -24.24 -4.20
CA ASP A 44 15.78 -24.81 -4.89
C ASP A 44 14.47 -24.10 -4.44
N ASP A 45 13.60 -23.79 -5.40
CA ASP A 45 12.38 -23.01 -5.14
C ASP A 45 11.28 -23.90 -4.54
N VAL A 46 11.42 -24.18 -3.25
CA VAL A 46 10.41 -24.94 -2.48
C VAL A 46 9.18 -24.09 -2.16
N GLY A 47 9.21 -22.78 -2.39
CA GLY A 47 8.18 -21.82 -2.01
C GLY A 47 8.12 -21.50 -0.51
N VAL A 48 7.42 -20.41 -0.17
CA VAL A 48 7.20 -19.91 1.19
C VAL A 48 5.73 -19.54 1.40
N GLY A 49 5.27 -19.58 2.65
CA GLY A 49 3.88 -19.27 2.98
C GLY A 49 2.94 -20.45 2.74
N ALA A 50 2.16 -20.81 3.76
CA ALA A 50 1.20 -21.90 3.65
C ALA A 50 0.05 -21.54 2.69
N ARG A 51 -0.49 -20.31 2.73
CA ARG A 51 -1.50 -19.84 1.76
C ARG A 51 -1.04 -20.07 0.31
N VAL A 52 0.18 -19.61 0.01
CA VAL A 52 0.74 -19.61 -1.34
C VAL A 52 1.08 -21.02 -1.83
N THR A 53 1.62 -21.85 -0.93
CA THR A 53 1.88 -23.26 -1.20
C THR A 53 0.59 -24.04 -1.49
N GLY A 54 -0.50 -23.73 -0.80
CA GLY A 54 -1.83 -24.30 -1.11
C GLY A 54 -2.35 -23.92 -2.50
N MET A 55 -1.74 -22.93 -3.15
CA MET A 55 -1.94 -22.55 -4.56
C MET A 55 -0.83 -23.09 -5.47
N GLY A 56 -0.03 -24.06 -5.03
CA GLY A 56 1.06 -24.63 -5.82
C GLY A 56 2.14 -23.62 -6.21
N ASN A 57 2.31 -22.55 -5.44
CA ASN A 57 3.20 -21.42 -5.76
C ASN A 57 2.75 -20.52 -6.94
N ALA A 58 1.56 -20.72 -7.50
CA ALA A 58 1.01 -19.87 -8.57
C ALA A 58 0.52 -18.51 -8.05
N PHE A 59 1.46 -17.64 -7.66
CA PHE A 59 1.20 -16.42 -6.90
C PHE A 59 1.65 -15.15 -7.61
N THR A 60 2.39 -15.26 -8.71
CA THR A 60 3.02 -14.10 -9.38
C THR A 60 2.03 -13.00 -9.78
N ALA A 61 0.81 -13.36 -10.19
CA ALA A 61 -0.25 -12.39 -10.55
C ALA A 61 -1.17 -11.98 -9.40
N VAL A 62 -1.19 -12.74 -8.30
CA VAL A 62 -2.03 -12.50 -7.11
C VAL A 62 -1.17 -12.13 -5.90
N ALA A 63 0.02 -11.61 -6.13
CA ALA A 63 0.92 -11.12 -5.09
C ALA A 63 0.32 -9.88 -4.42
N ASP A 64 -0.53 -10.11 -3.43
CA ASP A 64 -1.37 -9.10 -2.78
C ASP A 64 -1.18 -9.05 -1.26
N ASP A 65 -0.19 -9.77 -0.74
CA ASP A 65 0.13 -9.83 0.69
C ASP A 65 1.65 -9.76 0.96
N VAL A 66 2.02 -9.92 2.23
CA VAL A 66 3.40 -9.90 2.71
C VAL A 66 4.34 -10.90 2.02
N TYR A 67 3.84 -12.00 1.46
CA TYR A 67 4.65 -12.98 0.73
C TYR A 67 5.10 -12.47 -0.65
N SER A 68 4.57 -11.33 -1.11
CA SER A 68 5.02 -10.64 -2.33
C SER A 68 6.53 -10.39 -2.36
N VAL A 69 7.16 -10.21 -1.19
CA VAL A 69 8.63 -10.04 -1.05
C VAL A 69 9.41 -11.18 -1.71
N TYR A 70 8.90 -12.42 -1.60
CA TYR A 70 9.51 -13.62 -2.18
C TYR A 70 9.09 -13.84 -3.64
N TYR A 71 7.78 -13.75 -3.93
CA TYR A 71 7.25 -14.17 -5.24
C TYR A 71 7.28 -13.09 -6.31
N ASN A 72 6.82 -11.87 -6.00
CA ASN A 72 6.77 -10.76 -6.95
C ASN A 72 6.75 -9.41 -6.21
N PRO A 73 7.88 -8.67 -6.15
CA PRO A 73 7.96 -7.42 -5.38
C PRO A 73 7.03 -6.31 -5.89
N ALA A 74 6.52 -6.37 -7.12
CA ALA A 74 5.49 -5.42 -7.57
C ALA A 74 4.20 -5.51 -6.76
N GLY A 75 3.91 -6.69 -6.21
CA GLY A 75 2.77 -6.91 -5.32
C GLY A 75 2.77 -6.02 -4.09
N LEU A 76 3.94 -5.61 -3.60
CA LEU A 76 4.07 -4.66 -2.48
C LEU A 76 3.38 -3.33 -2.75
N GLY A 77 3.34 -2.90 -4.02
CA GLY A 77 2.65 -1.67 -4.43
C GLY A 77 1.13 -1.74 -4.29
N THR A 78 0.56 -2.93 -4.07
CA THR A 78 -0.87 -3.13 -3.83
C THR A 78 -1.24 -3.09 -2.35
N LEU A 79 -0.26 -3.21 -1.45
CA LEU A 79 -0.48 -3.25 -0.01
C LEU A 79 -0.87 -1.88 0.54
N ASP A 80 -1.91 -1.84 1.36
CA ASP A 80 -2.40 -0.63 2.02
C ASP A 80 -2.22 -0.65 3.54
N ARG A 81 -1.72 -1.76 4.08
CA ARG A 81 -1.50 -1.99 5.52
C ARG A 81 -0.16 -2.62 5.78
N THR A 82 0.38 -2.34 6.96
CA THR A 82 1.56 -3.04 7.49
C THR A 82 1.16 -4.49 7.80
N GLN A 83 1.99 -5.44 7.37
CA GLN A 83 1.76 -6.87 7.58
C GLN A 83 3.01 -7.55 8.13
N LEU A 84 2.83 -8.57 8.96
CA LEU A 84 3.86 -9.50 9.39
C LEU A 84 3.36 -10.90 9.08
N ALA A 85 4.19 -11.78 8.52
CA ALA A 85 3.90 -13.20 8.51
C ALA A 85 5.11 -14.05 8.83
N THR A 86 4.83 -15.22 9.37
CA THR A 86 5.79 -16.26 9.68
C THR A 86 5.27 -17.58 9.12
N THR A 87 6.16 -18.44 8.64
CA THR A 87 5.82 -19.79 8.19
C THR A 87 6.89 -20.77 8.61
N TYR A 88 6.46 -21.93 9.09
CA TYR A 88 7.32 -23.08 9.29
C TYR A 88 6.86 -24.22 8.37
N SER A 89 7.82 -24.86 7.72
CA SER A 89 7.59 -25.93 6.76
C SER A 89 8.42 -27.14 7.14
N ARG A 90 7.78 -28.31 7.13
CA ARG A 90 8.46 -29.60 7.14
C ARG A 90 8.31 -30.22 5.76
N LEU A 91 9.42 -30.31 5.04
CA LEU A 91 9.44 -30.71 3.64
C LEU A 91 9.60 -32.23 3.54
N TYR A 92 8.85 -32.85 2.64
CA TYR A 92 8.98 -34.27 2.30
C TYR A 92 9.03 -35.17 3.54
N MET A 93 8.07 -35.04 4.45
CA MET A 93 8.06 -35.81 5.70
C MET A 93 8.06 -37.31 5.40
N GLY A 94 8.86 -38.10 6.14
CA GLY A 94 8.94 -39.55 5.95
C GLY A 94 9.92 -40.02 4.88
N LEU A 95 10.89 -39.20 4.49
CA LEU A 95 12.03 -39.65 3.68
C LEU A 95 12.71 -40.88 4.30
N SER A 96 13.12 -41.81 3.45
CA SER A 96 13.69 -43.12 3.84
C SER A 96 15.04 -43.02 4.55
N ASP A 97 15.77 -41.92 4.33
CA ASP A 97 17.05 -41.62 4.98
C ASP A 97 16.87 -40.88 6.33
N ASN A 98 15.62 -40.67 6.78
CA ASN A 98 15.25 -39.88 7.94
C ASN A 98 15.73 -38.41 7.88
N SER A 99 16.02 -37.88 6.69
CA SER A 99 16.36 -36.48 6.51
C SER A 99 15.25 -35.56 7.00
N ASN A 100 15.61 -34.60 7.85
CA ASN A 100 14.67 -33.61 8.37
C ASN A 100 14.90 -32.26 7.68
N LEU A 101 14.25 -32.11 6.52
CA LEU A 101 14.27 -30.88 5.73
C LEU A 101 13.22 -29.91 6.27
N GLN A 102 13.68 -28.71 6.63
CA GLN A 102 12.83 -27.66 7.17
C GLN A 102 13.07 -26.34 6.45
N ASN A 103 12.01 -25.55 6.32
CA ASN A 103 12.10 -24.17 5.85
C ASN A 103 11.33 -23.24 6.80
N SER A 104 11.98 -22.18 7.26
CA SER A 104 11.41 -21.14 8.10
C SER A 104 11.44 -19.81 7.38
N PHE A 105 10.30 -19.10 7.38
CA PHE A 105 10.16 -17.82 6.70
C PHE A 105 9.55 -16.79 7.63
N MET A 106 10.04 -15.56 7.57
CA MET A 106 9.43 -14.39 8.21
C MET A 106 9.49 -13.21 7.25
N ALA A 107 8.40 -12.45 7.14
CA ALA A 107 8.37 -11.24 6.35
C ALA A 107 7.57 -10.14 7.04
N PHE A 108 8.04 -8.91 6.88
CA PHE A 108 7.39 -7.70 7.37
C PHE A 108 7.29 -6.70 6.23
N THR A 109 6.12 -6.12 6.02
CA THR A 109 5.90 -5.09 5.00
C THR A 109 5.24 -3.87 5.62
N THR A 110 5.57 -2.69 5.10
CA THR A 110 4.96 -1.45 5.56
C THR A 110 4.74 -0.47 4.40
N PRO A 111 3.52 0.07 4.24
CA PRO A 111 3.21 1.03 3.19
C PRO A 111 3.74 2.42 3.55
N LEU A 112 4.43 3.08 2.60
CA LEU A 112 4.98 4.42 2.76
C LEU A 112 3.92 5.49 2.47
N ARG A 113 3.82 6.47 3.39
CA ARG A 113 2.74 7.50 3.38
C ARG A 113 1.35 6.88 3.20
N GLY A 114 1.15 5.69 3.78
CA GLY A 114 -0.04 4.85 3.65
C GLY A 114 -0.35 4.43 2.22
N GLY A 115 0.68 4.03 1.47
CA GLY A 115 0.60 3.32 0.19
C GLY A 115 0.84 4.21 -1.05
N ARG A 116 0.72 5.54 -0.90
CA ARG A 116 0.89 6.49 -2.01
C ARG A 116 2.28 6.46 -2.64
N GLN A 117 3.29 6.19 -1.83
CA GLN A 117 4.67 6.11 -2.29
C GLN A 117 5.14 4.65 -2.43
N GLY A 118 4.20 3.70 -2.53
CA GLY A 118 4.50 2.27 -2.52
C GLY A 118 4.70 1.73 -1.11
N SER A 119 5.29 0.55 -1.03
CA SER A 119 5.53 -0.18 0.22
C SER A 119 6.94 -0.75 0.25
N LEU A 120 7.50 -0.81 1.45
CA LEU A 120 8.74 -1.52 1.74
C LEU A 120 8.42 -2.91 2.28
N GLY A 121 9.29 -3.86 1.97
CA GLY A 121 9.24 -5.22 2.49
C GLY A 121 10.62 -5.68 2.94
N MET A 122 10.65 -6.46 4.01
CA MET A 122 11.82 -7.20 4.46
C MET A 122 11.42 -8.65 4.69
N ALA A 123 12.29 -9.58 4.34
CA ALA A 123 12.06 -10.99 4.66
C ALA A 123 13.35 -11.73 5.00
N TRP A 124 13.18 -12.82 5.75
CA TRP A 124 14.19 -13.80 6.08
C TRP A 124 13.63 -15.17 5.72
N ASN A 125 14.37 -15.92 4.89
CA ASN A 125 14.07 -17.29 4.52
C ASN A 125 15.24 -18.17 4.97
N HIS A 126 14.96 -19.29 5.63
CA HIS A 126 15.97 -20.17 6.19
C HIS A 126 15.62 -21.63 5.95
N PHE A 127 16.33 -22.25 5.02
CA PHE A 127 16.27 -23.67 4.74
C PHE A 127 17.36 -24.40 5.50
N ALA A 128 17.05 -25.56 6.08
CA ALA A 128 18.03 -26.38 6.76
C ALA A 128 17.75 -27.88 6.61
N LEU A 129 18.84 -28.63 6.48
CA LEU A 129 18.90 -30.08 6.65
C LEU A 129 19.66 -30.38 7.94
N ALA A 130 18.94 -30.66 9.03
CA ALA A 130 19.44 -31.22 10.31
C ALA A 130 20.90 -30.90 10.71
N GLY A 131 21.33 -29.63 10.62
CA GLY A 131 22.69 -29.20 10.97
C GLY A 131 23.78 -29.44 9.92
N LEU A 132 23.52 -30.23 8.88
CA LEU A 132 24.44 -30.55 7.78
C LEU A 132 24.47 -29.50 6.68
N TYR A 133 23.32 -28.91 6.33
CA TYR A 133 23.25 -27.90 5.28
C TYR A 133 22.26 -26.81 5.66
N ARG A 134 22.61 -25.56 5.34
CA ARG A 134 21.76 -24.40 5.63
C ARG A 134 21.86 -23.39 4.50
N GLU A 135 20.74 -22.78 4.19
CA GLU A 135 20.64 -21.64 3.29
C GLU A 135 19.85 -20.54 3.99
N THR A 136 20.33 -19.31 3.85
CA THR A 136 19.71 -18.12 4.42
C THR A 136 19.64 -17.06 3.35
N SER A 137 18.42 -16.58 3.10
CA SER A 137 18.16 -15.46 2.19
C SER A 137 17.55 -14.31 2.98
N LEU A 138 18.14 -13.13 2.88
CA LEU A 138 17.58 -11.87 3.38
C LEU A 138 17.12 -11.02 2.21
N TYR A 139 15.94 -10.43 2.33
CA TYR A 139 15.31 -9.65 1.28
C TYR A 139 15.06 -8.22 1.77
N GLY A 140 15.41 -7.24 0.95
CA GLY A 140 14.97 -5.85 1.08
C GLY A 140 14.28 -5.42 -0.20
N SER A 141 13.00 -5.10 -0.11
CA SER A 141 12.13 -4.95 -1.28
C SER A 141 11.35 -3.65 -1.25
N TYR A 142 11.08 -3.13 -2.44
CA TYR A 142 10.24 -1.97 -2.64
C TYR A 142 9.33 -2.21 -3.85
N GLY A 143 8.06 -1.86 -3.71
CA GLY A 143 7.10 -1.90 -4.82
C GLY A 143 6.13 -0.74 -4.79
N ARG A 144 5.72 -0.26 -5.96
CA ARG A 144 4.82 0.89 -6.09
C ARG A 144 3.95 0.81 -7.34
N ARG A 145 2.85 1.55 -7.32
CA ARG A 145 2.05 1.84 -8.51
C ARG A 145 2.81 2.78 -9.45
N LEU A 146 2.70 2.54 -10.75
CA LEU A 146 3.27 3.35 -11.82
C LEU A 146 2.16 3.97 -12.67
N PHE A 147 2.42 5.16 -13.19
CA PHE A 147 1.63 5.82 -14.25
C PHE A 147 0.11 5.74 -14.00
N ALA A 148 -0.34 6.20 -12.82
CA ALA A 148 -1.74 6.07 -12.40
C ALA A 148 -2.74 6.67 -13.40
N GLU A 149 -2.34 7.75 -14.09
CA GLU A 149 -3.13 8.43 -15.12
C GLU A 149 -3.32 7.59 -16.39
N ARG A 150 -2.27 6.88 -16.84
CA ARG A 150 -2.32 6.07 -18.07
C ARG A 150 -2.88 4.67 -17.84
N PHE A 151 -2.72 4.14 -16.63
CA PHE A 151 -3.19 2.79 -16.24
C PHE A 151 -4.12 2.88 -15.03
N PRO A 152 -5.39 3.28 -15.24
CA PRO A 152 -6.36 3.52 -14.16
C PRO A 152 -6.68 2.25 -13.37
N ASN A 153 -6.60 1.07 -14.00
CA ASN A 153 -6.80 -0.23 -13.33
C ASN A 153 -5.60 -0.64 -12.45
N GLY A 154 -4.43 -0.04 -12.66
CA GLY A 154 -3.22 -0.24 -11.88
C GLY A 154 -2.14 -1.03 -12.61
N LEU A 155 -0.99 -0.38 -12.82
CA LEU A 155 0.27 -1.00 -13.18
C LEU A 155 1.22 -0.84 -11.99
N TYR A 156 1.89 -1.92 -11.57
CA TYR A 156 2.77 -1.93 -10.42
C TYR A 156 4.11 -2.52 -10.81
N ALA A 157 5.18 -1.97 -10.26
CA ALA A 157 6.52 -2.51 -10.41
C ALA A 157 7.20 -2.59 -9.04
N GLY A 158 8.14 -3.52 -8.91
CA GLY A 158 8.93 -3.65 -7.70
C GLY A 158 10.29 -4.28 -7.95
N LEU A 159 11.15 -4.14 -6.96
CA LEU A 159 12.53 -4.61 -6.92
C LEU A 159 12.79 -5.23 -5.55
N SER A 160 13.51 -6.36 -5.52
CA SER A 160 14.07 -6.94 -4.30
C SER A 160 15.60 -7.03 -4.42
N LEU A 161 16.29 -6.58 -3.39
CA LEU A 161 17.70 -6.88 -3.17
C LEU A 161 17.79 -8.09 -2.24
N LYS A 162 18.66 -9.04 -2.57
CA LYS A 162 18.85 -10.26 -1.79
C LYS A 162 20.29 -10.40 -1.33
N TYR A 163 20.44 -10.80 -0.08
CA TYR A 163 21.68 -11.36 0.45
C TYR A 163 21.48 -12.85 0.65
N LEU A 164 22.32 -13.64 0.01
CA LEU A 164 22.29 -15.10 -0.02
C LEU A 164 23.48 -15.60 0.77
N SER A 165 23.26 -16.52 1.71
CA SER A 165 24.32 -17.22 2.44
C SER A 165 23.99 -18.71 2.55
N ARG A 166 24.90 -19.56 2.10
CA ARG A 166 24.79 -21.01 2.28
C ARG A 166 25.96 -21.54 3.09
N SER A 167 25.72 -22.59 3.85
CA SER A 167 26.75 -23.25 4.65
C SER A 167 26.54 -24.75 4.80
N ILE A 168 27.64 -25.49 4.85
CA ILE A 168 27.69 -26.91 5.22
C ILE A 168 28.19 -27.00 6.68
N GLY A 169 27.57 -27.89 7.46
CA GLY A 169 27.98 -28.22 8.81
C GLY A 169 29.16 -29.18 8.84
N LYS A 170 29.82 -29.28 10.00
CA LYS A 170 30.92 -30.24 10.18
C LYS A 170 30.36 -31.67 10.20
N SER A 171 31.01 -32.57 9.48
CA SER A 171 30.72 -34.00 9.45
C SER A 171 32.02 -34.80 9.54
N GLU A 172 31.92 -36.07 9.91
CA GLU A 172 33.09 -36.97 9.94
C GLU A 172 33.75 -37.11 8.55
N ALA A 173 32.97 -36.98 7.48
CA ALA A 173 33.46 -36.93 6.11
C ALA A 173 34.23 -35.63 5.79
N ALA A 174 33.96 -34.53 6.50
CA ALA A 174 34.72 -33.28 6.36
C ALA A 174 36.12 -33.38 7.01
N ASP A 175 36.24 -34.21 8.05
CA ASP A 175 37.51 -34.43 8.76
C ASP A 175 38.34 -35.58 8.17
N ASN A 176 37.73 -36.42 7.32
CA ASN A 176 38.36 -37.55 6.64
C ASN A 176 38.01 -37.57 5.14
N ALA A 177 38.71 -36.76 4.35
CA ALA A 177 38.52 -36.59 2.92
C ALA A 177 38.66 -37.91 2.15
N PHE A 178 37.90 -38.07 1.07
CA PHE A 178 38.01 -39.22 0.19
C PHE A 178 39.09 -38.99 -0.87
N ASN A 179 39.90 -40.01 -1.16
CA ASN A 179 40.82 -39.99 -2.29
C ASN A 179 40.10 -40.34 -3.62
N ASP A 180 40.83 -40.30 -4.74
CA ASP A 180 40.31 -40.59 -6.08
C ASP A 180 39.79 -42.04 -6.26
N THR A 181 40.07 -42.94 -5.32
CA THR A 181 39.54 -44.31 -5.30
C THR A 181 38.29 -44.45 -4.42
N GLY A 182 37.80 -43.36 -3.83
CA GLY A 182 36.66 -43.36 -2.91
C GLY A 182 36.97 -43.91 -1.51
N ALA A 183 38.25 -44.06 -1.13
CA ALA A 183 38.66 -44.48 0.21
C ALA A 183 38.82 -43.25 1.11
N ALA A 184 38.24 -43.30 2.32
CA ALA A 184 38.38 -42.24 3.30
C ALA A 184 39.83 -42.19 3.82
N GLN A 185 40.43 -41.01 3.81
CA GLN A 185 41.76 -40.74 4.34
C GLN A 185 41.64 -40.17 5.74
N GLN A 186 41.93 -41.00 6.76
CA GLN A 186 41.79 -40.58 8.15
C GLN A 186 42.69 -39.37 8.47
N GLY A 187 42.11 -38.33 9.07
CA GLY A 187 42.79 -37.12 9.50
C GLY A 187 43.19 -36.15 8.38
N VAL A 188 42.90 -36.47 7.12
CA VAL A 188 43.04 -35.54 6.00
C VAL A 188 41.74 -34.78 5.87
N GLN A 189 41.77 -33.48 6.12
CA GLN A 189 40.57 -32.67 6.06
C GLN A 189 40.17 -32.35 4.61
N ASP A 190 38.87 -32.37 4.31
CA ASP A 190 38.37 -32.02 2.99
C ASP A 190 38.41 -30.50 2.76
N PRO A 191 39.18 -30.00 1.78
CA PRO A 191 39.40 -28.56 1.62
C PRO A 191 38.12 -27.76 1.30
N VAL A 192 37.09 -28.39 0.72
CA VAL A 192 35.80 -27.76 0.41
C VAL A 192 34.88 -27.77 1.63
N LEU A 193 34.83 -28.89 2.36
CA LEU A 193 33.97 -29.02 3.54
C LEU A 193 34.53 -28.28 4.78
N GLN A 194 35.82 -27.98 4.81
CA GLN A 194 36.44 -27.17 5.88
C GLN A 194 36.10 -25.66 5.78
N SER A 195 35.96 -25.12 4.57
CA SER A 195 35.52 -23.74 4.32
C SER A 195 34.07 -23.70 3.85
N GLY A 196 33.20 -24.35 4.62
CA GLY A 196 31.82 -24.64 4.25
C GLY A 196 30.86 -23.46 4.33
N SER A 197 31.22 -22.23 3.96
CA SER A 197 30.24 -21.12 3.86
C SER A 197 30.52 -20.19 2.69
N LYS A 198 29.46 -19.77 1.99
CA LYS A 198 29.52 -18.84 0.86
C LYS A 198 28.37 -17.86 0.92
N SER A 199 28.67 -16.57 0.71
CA SER A 199 27.65 -15.54 0.55
C SER A 199 27.77 -14.79 -0.77
N ASN A 200 26.64 -14.31 -1.28
CA ASN A 200 26.57 -13.46 -2.47
C ASN A 200 25.35 -12.55 -2.43
N MET A 201 25.25 -11.61 -3.39
CA MET A 201 24.11 -10.71 -3.54
C MET A 201 23.40 -10.95 -4.86
N ASP A 202 22.13 -10.59 -4.91
CA ASP A 202 21.26 -10.84 -6.06
C ASP A 202 20.09 -9.86 -6.12
N VAL A 203 19.41 -9.80 -7.27
CA VAL A 203 18.30 -8.88 -7.53
C VAL A 203 17.14 -9.61 -8.19
N ASP A 204 15.93 -9.27 -7.74
CA ASP A 204 14.68 -9.68 -8.38
C ASP A 204 13.90 -8.45 -8.86
N LEU A 205 13.18 -8.63 -9.96
CA LEU A 205 12.29 -7.63 -10.55
C LEU A 205 10.88 -8.17 -10.68
N GLY A 206 9.91 -7.30 -10.45
CA GLY A 206 8.50 -7.64 -10.50
C GLY A 206 7.69 -6.63 -11.29
N LEU A 207 6.67 -7.11 -11.99
CA LEU A 207 5.62 -6.33 -12.62
C LEU A 207 4.27 -7.00 -12.35
N VAL A 208 3.25 -6.20 -12.06
CA VAL A 208 1.86 -6.63 -11.98
C VAL A 208 1.01 -5.62 -12.74
N TYR A 209 0.24 -6.10 -13.71
CA TYR A 209 -0.68 -5.29 -14.49
C TYR A 209 -2.11 -5.80 -14.35
N ARG A 210 -3.00 -4.92 -13.89
CA ARG A 210 -4.43 -5.20 -13.83
C ARG A 210 -5.07 -4.81 -15.16
N ALA A 211 -5.04 -5.72 -16.12
CA ALA A 211 -5.56 -5.49 -17.47
C ALA A 211 -7.06 -5.15 -17.47
N ALA A 212 -7.83 -5.79 -16.58
CA ALA A 212 -9.26 -5.53 -16.39
C ALA A 212 -9.62 -5.64 -14.89
N PRO A 213 -10.82 -5.20 -14.44
CA PRO A 213 -11.22 -5.28 -13.04
C PRO A 213 -11.06 -6.67 -12.41
N ARG A 214 -11.27 -7.74 -13.21
CA ARG A 214 -11.18 -9.15 -12.81
C ARG A 214 -9.94 -9.88 -13.35
N LEU A 215 -9.15 -9.26 -14.23
CA LEU A 215 -8.01 -9.90 -14.89
C LEU A 215 -6.70 -9.23 -14.48
N THR A 216 -5.80 -10.00 -13.90
CA THR A 216 -4.46 -9.55 -13.51
C THR A 216 -3.40 -10.41 -14.20
N VAL A 217 -2.36 -9.76 -14.70
CA VAL A 217 -1.19 -10.42 -15.30
C VAL A 217 0.03 -10.02 -14.46
N GLY A 218 0.88 -10.99 -14.17
CA GLY A 218 2.11 -10.79 -13.41
C GLY A 218 3.32 -11.28 -14.19
N LEU A 219 4.45 -10.60 -14.02
CA LEU A 219 5.76 -11.03 -14.45
C LEU A 219 6.72 -10.90 -13.27
N SER A 220 7.50 -11.94 -13.00
CA SER A 220 8.57 -11.92 -12.01
C SER A 220 9.84 -12.48 -12.63
N ALA A 221 10.95 -11.78 -12.46
CA ALA A 221 12.27 -12.22 -12.87
C ALA A 221 13.16 -12.27 -11.63
N GLN A 222 13.41 -13.47 -11.15
CA GLN A 222 14.25 -13.75 -9.99
C GLN A 222 15.64 -14.17 -10.43
N HIS A 223 16.63 -13.89 -9.58
CA HIS A 223 18.02 -14.26 -9.79
C HIS A 223 18.64 -13.62 -11.04
N LEU A 224 18.43 -12.32 -11.20
CA LEU A 224 18.81 -11.59 -12.40
C LEU A 224 20.33 -11.62 -12.66
N PHE A 225 21.15 -11.64 -11.60
CA PHE A 225 22.61 -11.63 -11.71
C PHE A 225 23.25 -13.02 -11.80
N GLU A 226 22.48 -14.10 -11.59
CA GLU A 226 22.97 -15.48 -11.59
C GLU A 226 24.28 -15.64 -10.76
N PRO A 227 24.29 -15.21 -9.48
CA PRO A 227 25.50 -15.18 -8.67
C PRO A 227 26.12 -16.57 -8.52
N ASN A 228 27.45 -16.65 -8.53
CA ASN A 228 28.16 -17.89 -8.21
C ASN A 228 28.14 -18.12 -6.69
N ILE A 229 27.58 -19.25 -6.29
CA ILE A 229 27.41 -19.71 -4.91
C ILE A 229 28.24 -20.96 -4.60
N ALA A 230 29.21 -21.33 -5.44
CA ALA A 230 30.14 -22.42 -5.15
C ALA A 230 30.94 -22.19 -3.86
N PHE A 231 31.18 -23.27 -3.11
CA PHE A 231 32.01 -23.24 -1.89
C PHE A 231 33.48 -23.02 -2.21
N SER A 232 34.00 -23.70 -3.24
CA SER A 232 35.37 -23.47 -3.73
C SER A 232 35.43 -22.26 -4.66
N ALA A 233 36.47 -21.43 -4.52
CA ALA A 233 36.75 -20.33 -5.42
C ALA A 233 37.14 -20.78 -6.84
N SER A 234 37.62 -22.01 -6.99
CA SER A 234 37.99 -22.61 -8.28
C SER A 234 36.81 -23.27 -9.00
N ASP A 235 35.63 -23.33 -8.38
CA ASP A 235 34.42 -23.97 -8.92
C ASP A 235 33.33 -22.94 -9.27
N SER A 236 32.37 -23.35 -10.08
CA SER A 236 31.25 -22.54 -10.54
C SER A 236 29.92 -23.26 -10.30
N ASP A 237 29.11 -22.68 -9.44
CA ASP A 237 27.72 -23.07 -9.16
C ASP A 237 26.88 -21.80 -9.23
N LYS A 238 26.40 -21.46 -10.43
CA LYS A 238 25.62 -20.23 -10.64
C LYS A 238 24.16 -20.49 -10.30
N LEU A 239 23.59 -19.58 -9.52
CA LEU A 239 22.16 -19.61 -9.23
C LEU A 239 21.35 -19.39 -10.51
N GLY A 240 20.46 -20.34 -10.81
CA GLY A 240 19.63 -20.33 -12.01
C GLY A 240 18.64 -19.18 -12.00
N ARG A 241 18.59 -18.41 -13.09
CA ARG A 241 17.53 -17.40 -13.30
C ARG A 241 16.17 -18.06 -13.37
N ASN A 242 15.19 -17.47 -12.70
CA ASN A 242 13.81 -17.94 -12.71
C ASN A 242 12.88 -16.83 -13.22
N VAL A 243 12.22 -17.06 -14.35
CA VAL A 243 11.25 -16.13 -14.92
C VAL A 243 9.85 -16.72 -14.81
N LYS A 244 8.93 -15.99 -14.21
CA LYS A 244 7.54 -16.42 -13.97
C LYS A 244 6.56 -15.50 -14.67
N LEU A 245 5.63 -16.07 -15.41
CA LEU A 245 4.50 -15.41 -16.02
C LEU A 245 3.23 -15.90 -15.35
N GLY A 246 2.50 -14.99 -14.70
CA GLY A 246 1.25 -15.30 -14.00
C GLY A 246 0.05 -14.66 -14.69
N GLY A 247 -1.08 -15.36 -14.70
CA GLY A 247 -2.39 -14.82 -15.05
C GLY A 247 -3.39 -15.18 -13.96
N ALA A 248 -4.23 -14.23 -13.57
CA ALA A 248 -5.24 -14.45 -12.55
C ALA A 248 -6.60 -13.86 -12.94
N TYR A 249 -7.65 -14.64 -12.74
CA TYR A 249 -9.03 -14.25 -12.95
C TYR A 249 -9.83 -14.34 -11.65
N GLN A 250 -10.36 -13.20 -11.22
CA GLN A 250 -11.11 -13.08 -9.97
C GLN A 250 -12.62 -13.09 -10.24
N THR A 251 -13.32 -14.02 -9.61
CA THR A 251 -14.78 -14.03 -9.46
C THR A 251 -15.15 -13.50 -8.07
N PRO A 252 -16.44 -13.27 -7.75
CA PRO A 252 -16.82 -12.69 -6.45
C PRO A 252 -16.38 -13.51 -5.22
N TRP A 253 -16.19 -14.83 -5.37
CA TRP A 253 -15.89 -15.76 -4.26
C TRP A 253 -14.63 -16.59 -4.49
N THR A 254 -14.15 -16.63 -5.74
CA THR A 254 -13.10 -17.55 -6.19
C THR A 254 -12.06 -16.81 -7.04
N THR A 255 -10.79 -17.01 -6.74
CA THR A 255 -9.67 -16.56 -7.55
C THR A 255 -9.07 -17.76 -8.26
N PHE A 256 -9.02 -17.70 -9.60
CA PHE A 256 -8.28 -18.64 -10.42
C PHE A 256 -6.92 -18.02 -10.75
N SER A 257 -5.84 -18.79 -10.60
CA SER A 257 -4.48 -18.36 -10.92
C SER A 257 -3.78 -19.42 -11.74
N GLY A 258 -3.05 -19.01 -12.77
CA GLY A 258 -2.19 -19.85 -13.58
C GLY A 258 -0.80 -19.25 -13.66
N GLU A 259 0.23 -20.07 -13.60
CA GLU A 259 1.63 -19.63 -13.64
C GLU A 259 2.47 -20.52 -14.55
N LEU A 260 3.31 -19.89 -15.38
CA LEU A 260 4.35 -20.51 -16.17
C LEU A 260 5.71 -20.05 -15.64
N GLY A 261 6.52 -20.98 -15.14
CA GLY A 261 7.89 -20.76 -14.69
C GLY A 261 8.91 -21.29 -15.68
N PHE A 262 9.99 -20.54 -15.88
CA PHE A 262 11.13 -20.88 -16.72
C PHE A 262 12.39 -20.79 -15.86
N ILE A 263 12.93 -21.93 -15.46
CA ILE A 263 14.05 -22.03 -14.51
C ILE A 263 15.28 -22.47 -15.29
N LYS A 264 16.33 -21.65 -15.28
CA LYS A 264 17.60 -22.00 -15.89
C LYS A 264 18.28 -23.09 -15.05
N ALA A 265 18.37 -24.29 -15.61
CA ALA A 265 18.95 -25.44 -14.96
C ALA A 265 20.50 -25.38 -14.96
N PRO A 266 21.17 -26.14 -14.08
CA PRO A 266 22.62 -26.12 -13.98
C PRO A 266 23.38 -26.65 -15.21
N ASP A 267 22.70 -27.43 -16.06
CA ASP A 267 23.17 -27.90 -17.36
C ASP A 267 22.93 -26.89 -18.50
N ALA A 268 22.54 -25.66 -18.15
CA ALA A 268 22.15 -24.57 -19.05
C ALA A 268 20.85 -24.78 -19.85
N SER A 269 20.15 -25.89 -19.66
CA SER A 269 18.78 -26.06 -20.15
C SER A 269 17.80 -25.15 -19.38
N THR A 270 16.56 -25.06 -19.85
CA THR A 270 15.50 -24.30 -19.17
C THR A 270 14.34 -25.23 -18.87
N ASP A 271 14.16 -25.52 -17.59
CA ASP A 271 13.05 -26.31 -17.08
C ASP A 271 11.78 -25.44 -17.08
N LYS A 272 10.70 -26.01 -17.56
CA LYS A 272 9.39 -25.36 -17.63
C LYS A 272 8.45 -25.99 -16.63
N VAL A 273 7.79 -25.16 -15.84
CA VAL A 273 6.77 -25.59 -14.88
C VAL A 273 5.50 -24.78 -15.12
N PHE A 274 4.37 -25.47 -15.20
CA PHE A 274 3.04 -24.90 -15.29
C PHE A 274 2.22 -25.28 -14.07
N THR A 275 1.59 -24.30 -13.43
CA THR A 275 0.72 -24.52 -12.27
C THR A 275 -0.62 -23.85 -12.48
N LEU A 276 -1.70 -24.57 -12.13
CA LEU A 276 -3.06 -24.04 -12.04
C LEU A 276 -3.55 -24.12 -10.61
N ALA A 277 -4.17 -23.05 -10.12
CA ALA A 277 -4.66 -22.93 -8.77
C ALA A 277 -6.04 -22.28 -8.71
N ALA A 278 -6.82 -22.67 -7.70
CA ALA A 278 -8.07 -22.03 -7.34
C ALA A 278 -8.10 -21.75 -5.83
N GLU A 279 -8.50 -20.54 -5.45
CA GLU A 279 -8.73 -20.10 -4.07
C GLU A 279 -10.18 -19.70 -3.92
N LYS A 280 -10.89 -20.23 -2.91
CA LYS A 280 -12.25 -19.82 -2.56
C LYS A 280 -12.31 -19.37 -1.11
N TRP A 281 -12.81 -18.16 -0.87
CA TRP A 281 -13.14 -17.70 0.48
C TRP A 281 -14.63 -17.89 0.74
N LEU A 282 -14.95 -18.60 1.81
CA LEU A 282 -16.28 -18.84 2.31
C LEU A 282 -16.59 -17.81 3.42
N PRO A 283 -17.54 -16.88 3.19
CA PRO A 283 -17.97 -15.96 4.24
C PRO A 283 -18.65 -16.76 5.35
N THR A 284 -18.19 -16.60 6.60
CA THR A 284 -18.78 -17.26 7.77
C THR A 284 -19.37 -16.19 8.69
N LEU A 285 -20.61 -16.40 9.13
CA LEU A 285 -21.52 -15.32 9.51
C LEU A 285 -21.37 -14.74 10.94
N LEU A 286 -20.42 -15.21 11.77
CA LEU A 286 -20.32 -14.77 13.17
C LEU A 286 -18.89 -14.56 13.73
N TYR A 287 -17.84 -15.24 13.24
CA TYR A 287 -16.52 -15.25 13.93
C TYR A 287 -15.26 -15.18 13.03
N GLY A 288 -15.37 -15.16 11.70
CA GLY A 288 -14.21 -15.14 10.79
C GLY A 288 -14.53 -15.62 9.38
N SER A 289 -13.54 -15.71 8.50
CA SER A 289 -13.66 -16.27 7.15
C SER A 289 -12.76 -17.48 6.96
N PHE A 290 -13.28 -18.47 6.20
CA PHE A 290 -12.53 -19.66 5.84
C PHE A 290 -12.10 -19.60 4.38
N GLY A 291 -10.85 -19.94 4.10
CA GLY A 291 -10.30 -20.04 2.75
C GLY A 291 -9.94 -21.49 2.44
N VAL A 292 -10.34 -21.98 1.27
CA VAL A 292 -9.94 -23.30 0.76
C VAL A 292 -9.25 -23.11 -0.58
N ARG A 293 -8.16 -23.85 -0.78
CA ARG A 293 -7.32 -23.76 -1.98
C ARG A 293 -6.91 -25.14 -2.46
N GLY A 294 -6.74 -25.24 -3.77
CA GLY A 294 -6.11 -26.39 -4.38
C GLY A 294 -5.34 -25.97 -5.63
N ALA A 295 -4.29 -26.71 -5.94
CA ALA A 295 -3.53 -26.52 -7.16
C ALA A 295 -2.92 -27.82 -7.68
N PHE A 296 -2.63 -27.80 -8.97
CA PHE A 296 -1.98 -28.86 -9.70
C PHE A 296 -0.86 -28.28 -10.55
N GLY A 297 0.33 -28.88 -10.46
CA GLY A 297 1.53 -28.48 -11.17
C GLY A 297 2.07 -29.61 -12.05
N LEU A 298 2.55 -29.24 -13.23
CA LEU A 298 3.19 -30.12 -14.22
C LEU A 298 4.43 -29.43 -14.79
N GLY A 299 5.47 -30.18 -15.10
CA GLY A 299 6.66 -29.60 -15.71
C GLY A 299 7.68 -30.63 -16.15
N ASP A 300 8.82 -30.12 -16.58
CA ASP A 300 10.00 -30.93 -16.94
C ASP A 300 10.57 -31.67 -15.73
N ARG A 301 11.50 -32.60 -15.97
CA ARG A 301 12.17 -33.44 -14.93
C ARG A 301 11.17 -34.18 -14.02
N ASP A 302 10.12 -34.71 -14.63
CA ASP A 302 9.03 -35.42 -13.95
C ASP A 302 8.33 -34.59 -12.85
N TYR A 303 8.40 -33.25 -12.94
CA TYR A 303 7.69 -32.38 -12.01
C TYR A 303 6.18 -32.59 -12.15
N ARG A 304 5.58 -33.16 -11.10
CA ARG A 304 4.13 -33.31 -10.95
C ARG A 304 3.80 -33.09 -9.49
N SER A 305 2.87 -32.19 -9.20
CA SER A 305 2.53 -31.85 -7.82
C SER A 305 1.04 -31.57 -7.65
N VAL A 306 0.51 -31.95 -6.50
CA VAL A 306 -0.83 -31.56 -6.04
C VAL A 306 -0.67 -30.86 -4.71
N SER A 307 -1.39 -29.76 -4.50
CA SER A 307 -1.41 -29.06 -3.22
C SER A 307 -2.81 -28.67 -2.81
N MET A 308 -3.00 -28.58 -1.49
CA MET A 308 -4.22 -28.14 -0.85
C MET A 308 -3.88 -27.18 0.28
N GLY A 309 -4.73 -26.18 0.50
CA GLY A 309 -4.55 -25.18 1.54
C GLY A 309 -5.83 -24.83 2.24
N LEU A 310 -5.74 -24.62 3.55
CA LEU A 310 -6.80 -24.10 4.40
C LEU A 310 -6.31 -22.82 5.07
N SER A 311 -7.17 -21.81 5.11
CA SER A 311 -6.94 -20.59 5.86
C SER A 311 -8.12 -20.30 6.76
N TYR A 312 -7.84 -19.81 7.95
CA TYR A 312 -8.82 -19.21 8.81
C TYR A 312 -8.38 -17.80 9.16
N ARG A 313 -9.23 -16.82 8.84
CA ARG A 313 -8.96 -15.41 9.08
C ARG A 313 -9.97 -14.86 10.08
N VAL A 314 -9.46 -14.30 11.17
CA VAL A 314 -10.27 -13.67 12.21
C VAL A 314 -9.66 -12.32 12.57
N ASN A 315 -10.44 -11.25 12.46
CA ASN A 315 -10.01 -9.88 12.69
C ASN A 315 -8.74 -9.50 11.88
N ARG A 316 -7.59 -9.42 12.57
CA ARG A 316 -6.29 -9.03 12.03
C ARG A 316 -5.32 -10.20 11.90
N MET A 317 -5.74 -11.40 12.27
CA MET A 317 -4.92 -12.60 12.30
C MET A 317 -5.41 -13.60 11.26
N GLN A 318 -4.48 -14.28 10.61
CA GLN A 318 -4.76 -15.36 9.67
C GLN A 318 -3.86 -16.53 9.99
N VAL A 319 -4.46 -17.70 10.19
CA VAL A 319 -3.77 -18.98 10.35
C VAL A 319 -3.93 -19.75 9.05
N ASP A 320 -2.81 -20.22 8.52
CA ASP A 320 -2.74 -20.92 7.24
C ASP A 320 -2.12 -22.29 7.46
N TYR A 321 -2.68 -23.30 6.82
CA TYR A 321 -2.09 -24.63 6.73
C TYR A 321 -2.13 -25.10 5.29
N SER A 322 -1.06 -25.73 4.82
CA SER A 322 -1.04 -26.34 3.49
C SER A 322 -0.32 -27.66 3.48
N PHE A 323 -0.78 -28.49 2.56
CA PHE A 323 -0.23 -29.77 2.23
C PHE A 323 0.14 -29.80 0.74
N ALA A 324 1.32 -30.29 0.40
CA ALA A 324 1.77 -30.45 -0.98
C ALA A 324 2.40 -31.83 -1.17
N MET A 325 1.98 -32.55 -2.20
CA MET A 325 2.42 -33.89 -2.53
C MET A 325 3.14 -33.88 -3.89
N PRO A 326 4.45 -34.16 -3.96
CA PRO A 326 5.10 -34.49 -5.21
C PRO A 326 4.63 -35.87 -5.68
N LEU A 327 4.32 -36.01 -6.96
CA LEU A 327 3.81 -37.25 -7.56
C LEU A 327 4.81 -37.90 -8.53
N GLY A 328 5.80 -37.17 -9.03
CA GLY A 328 6.76 -37.68 -10.02
C GLY A 328 8.21 -37.79 -9.54
N THR A 329 8.66 -36.87 -8.69
CA THR A 329 10.09 -36.78 -8.31
C THR A 329 10.42 -37.62 -7.08
N ILE A 330 10.00 -37.18 -5.90
CA ILE A 330 10.28 -37.85 -4.63
C ILE A 330 9.10 -38.76 -4.28
N SER A 331 9.37 -40.05 -4.10
CA SER A 331 8.37 -41.07 -3.76
C SER A 331 8.46 -41.49 -2.30
N ASN A 332 7.42 -42.21 -1.82
CA ASN A 332 7.35 -42.76 -0.46
C ASN A 332 7.52 -41.73 0.67
N THR A 333 7.00 -40.52 0.47
CA THR A 333 6.92 -39.51 1.53
C THR A 333 5.46 -39.28 1.90
N TYR A 334 5.24 -38.74 3.09
CA TYR A 334 3.98 -38.19 3.55
C TYR A 334 3.75 -36.76 3.03
N GLY A 335 4.53 -36.30 2.04
CA GLY A 335 4.41 -34.96 1.47
C GLY A 335 4.99 -33.85 2.34
N THR A 336 4.77 -32.62 1.91
CA THR A 336 5.25 -31.39 2.54
C THR A 336 4.12 -30.71 3.30
N HIS A 337 4.38 -30.37 4.56
CA HIS A 337 3.42 -29.73 5.46
C HIS A 337 3.92 -28.34 5.84
N ARG A 338 3.04 -27.33 5.78
CA ARG A 338 3.37 -25.96 6.16
C ARG A 338 2.30 -25.36 7.03
N MET A 339 2.73 -24.57 8.01
CA MET A 339 1.86 -23.77 8.86
C MET A 339 2.36 -22.33 8.86
N GLY A 340 1.44 -21.40 8.63
CA GLY A 340 1.69 -19.97 8.57
C GLY A 340 0.81 -19.18 9.52
N LEU A 341 1.33 -18.06 9.99
CA LEU A 341 0.61 -17.09 10.81
C LEU A 341 0.88 -15.71 10.23
N SER A 342 -0.17 -14.95 9.98
CA SER A 342 -0.09 -13.60 9.42
C SER A 342 -0.88 -12.61 10.25
N PHE A 343 -0.33 -11.41 10.45
CA PHE A 343 -0.93 -10.31 11.19
C PHE A 343 -0.98 -9.05 10.33
N LEU A 344 -2.16 -8.42 10.28
CA LEU A 344 -2.40 -7.16 9.57
C LEU A 344 -2.59 -6.03 10.57
N PHE A 345 -1.69 -5.05 10.59
CA PHE A 345 -1.73 -3.90 11.48
C PHE A 345 -2.54 -2.73 10.91
N GLY A 346 -2.94 -1.78 11.76
CA GLY A 346 -3.66 -0.58 11.35
C GLY A 346 -5.11 -0.83 10.91
N ARG A 347 -5.73 0.16 10.25
CA ARG A 347 -7.03 0.02 9.56
C ARG A 347 -6.77 0.00 8.04
N PRO A 348 -7.54 -0.77 7.24
CA PRO A 348 -7.44 -0.70 5.78
C PRO A 348 -7.69 0.73 5.31
N ARG A 349 -6.86 1.21 4.40
CA ARG A 349 -6.98 2.56 3.81
C ARG A 349 -7.85 2.54 2.56
N GLY A 350 -8.02 1.36 1.97
CA GLY A 350 -9.04 1.08 0.98
C GLY A 350 -9.88 -0.09 1.47
N ALA A 351 -11.19 0.11 1.53
CA ALA A 351 -12.06 -0.99 1.16
C ALA A 351 -11.59 -1.53 -0.19
N GLU A 352 -11.27 -2.83 -0.33
CA GLU A 352 -11.10 -3.39 -1.67
C GLU A 352 -12.39 -3.06 -2.45
N PRO A 353 -12.30 -2.26 -3.54
CA PRO A 353 -13.48 -1.97 -4.35
C PRO A 353 -14.06 -3.27 -4.94
N ARG A 354 -13.23 -4.31 -5.10
CA ARG A 354 -13.55 -5.53 -5.85
C ARG A 354 -14.49 -6.49 -5.15
N LEU A 355 -14.32 -6.76 -3.85
CA LEU A 355 -15.27 -7.59 -3.12
C LEU A 355 -16.60 -6.85 -2.99
N SER A 356 -16.52 -5.54 -2.76
CA SER A 356 -17.67 -4.64 -2.60
C SER A 356 -18.51 -4.58 -3.88
N GLU A 357 -17.92 -4.15 -5.01
CA GLU A 357 -18.59 -3.98 -6.30
C GLU A 357 -19.17 -5.31 -6.84
N ALA A 358 -18.43 -6.42 -6.71
CA ALA A 358 -18.87 -7.74 -7.18
C ALA A 358 -19.97 -8.36 -6.30
N ILE A 359 -19.99 -8.07 -4.99
CA ILE A 359 -21.10 -8.45 -4.09
C ILE A 359 -22.34 -7.59 -4.40
N LEU A 360 -22.17 -6.31 -4.74
CA LEU A 360 -23.26 -5.36 -4.93
C LEU A 360 -24.04 -5.54 -6.23
N GLU A 361 -23.36 -5.91 -7.31
CA GLU A 361 -24.01 -6.22 -8.59
C GLU A 361 -24.95 -7.42 -8.44
N ASN A 362 -24.56 -8.40 -7.60
CA ASN A 362 -25.29 -9.66 -7.43
C ASN A 362 -26.32 -9.64 -6.28
N MET A 363 -26.11 -8.86 -5.22
CA MET A 363 -27.09 -8.76 -4.11
C MET A 363 -28.34 -7.96 -4.48
N ARG A 364 -28.28 -7.14 -5.52
CA ARG A 364 -29.44 -6.38 -6.02
C ARG A 364 -30.47 -7.29 -6.71
N ASP A 365 -30.01 -8.38 -7.32
CA ASP A 365 -30.87 -9.41 -7.91
C ASP A 365 -31.48 -10.34 -6.83
N LEU A 366 -30.75 -10.58 -5.73
CA LEU A 366 -31.16 -11.44 -4.61
C LEU A 366 -32.02 -10.74 -3.54
N ALA A 367 -31.95 -9.41 -3.41
CA ALA A 367 -32.72 -8.63 -2.43
C ALA A 367 -34.24 -8.65 -2.68
N SER A 368 -34.68 -9.14 -3.84
CA SER A 368 -36.10 -9.35 -4.14
C SER A 368 -36.71 -10.57 -3.43
N VAL A 369 -35.90 -11.41 -2.75
CA VAL A 369 -36.34 -12.73 -2.23
C VAL A 369 -35.97 -13.00 -0.74
N GLY A 370 -35.24 -12.13 -0.03
CA GLY A 370 -34.56 -12.50 1.25
C GLY A 370 -35.25 -12.21 2.60
N THR A 371 -34.98 -13.10 3.59
CA THR A 371 -35.39 -13.12 5.01
C THR A 371 -34.80 -11.98 5.88
N PRO A 372 -35.25 -11.77 7.14
CA PRO A 372 -34.81 -10.66 8.01
C PRO A 372 -33.30 -10.58 8.29
N GLU A 373 -32.61 -11.71 8.37
CA GLU A 373 -31.15 -11.79 8.62
C GLU A 373 -30.34 -11.28 7.41
N PHE A 374 -30.87 -11.45 6.20
CA PHE A 374 -30.27 -10.94 4.97
C PHE A 374 -30.39 -9.40 4.87
N ARG A 375 -31.43 -8.81 5.46
CA ARG A 375 -31.61 -7.35 5.54
C ARG A 375 -30.55 -6.70 6.45
N ALA A 376 -30.23 -7.34 7.58
CA ALA A 376 -29.18 -6.86 8.48
C ALA A 376 -27.78 -6.85 7.81
N GLN A 377 -27.46 -7.87 7.00
CA GLN A 377 -26.21 -7.92 6.23
C GLN A 377 -26.16 -6.85 5.13
N ALA A 378 -27.29 -6.60 4.47
CA ALA A 378 -27.39 -5.52 3.48
C ALA A 378 -27.18 -4.13 4.14
N GLU A 379 -27.67 -3.94 5.36
CA GLU A 379 -27.45 -2.71 6.15
C GLU A 379 -25.99 -2.53 6.57
N GLU A 380 -25.30 -3.60 6.98
CA GLU A 380 -23.88 -3.55 7.35
C GLU A 380 -22.98 -3.22 6.14
N ILE A 381 -23.27 -3.79 4.98
CA ILE A 381 -22.56 -3.47 3.73
C ILE A 381 -22.87 -2.04 3.28
N ALA A 382 -24.10 -1.56 3.47
CA ALA A 382 -24.47 -0.17 3.20
C ALA A 382 -23.72 0.80 4.14
N LEU A 383 -23.51 0.43 5.40
CA LEU A 383 -22.70 1.19 6.36
C LEU A 383 -21.23 1.23 5.93
N TYR A 384 -20.68 0.09 5.51
CA TYR A 384 -19.32 0.01 4.98
C TYR A 384 -19.12 0.91 3.77
N LYS A 385 -20.05 0.89 2.80
CA LYS A 385 -20.06 1.81 1.65
C LYS A 385 -20.01 3.26 2.06
N ARG A 386 -20.92 3.68 2.96
CA ARG A 386 -20.97 5.06 3.44
C ARG A 386 -19.65 5.45 4.09
N THR A 387 -19.06 4.55 4.88
CA THR A 387 -17.79 4.80 5.57
C THR A 387 -16.62 4.91 4.59
N ALA A 388 -16.52 4.00 3.61
CA ALA A 388 -15.48 4.03 2.58
C ALA A 388 -15.61 5.26 1.67
N GLN A 389 -16.84 5.59 1.25
CA GLN A 389 -17.14 6.80 0.48
C GLN A 389 -16.73 8.06 1.25
N GLN A 390 -17.08 8.16 2.53
CA GLN A 390 -16.68 9.28 3.38
C GLN A 390 -15.16 9.40 3.51
N GLU A 391 -14.44 8.28 3.62
CA GLU A 391 -12.98 8.30 3.68
C GLU A 391 -12.35 8.76 2.36
N PHE A 392 -12.86 8.33 1.21
CA PHE A 392 -12.42 8.85 -0.09
C PHE A 392 -12.69 10.34 -0.23
N LEU A 393 -13.86 10.82 0.19
CA LEU A 393 -14.18 12.25 0.20
C LEU A 393 -13.26 13.03 1.15
N ARG A 394 -12.92 12.47 2.32
CA ARG A 394 -11.96 13.06 3.25
C ARG A 394 -10.57 13.18 2.61
N GLN A 395 -10.10 12.13 1.94
CA GLN A 395 -8.82 12.14 1.23
C GLN A 395 -8.82 13.15 0.08
N ALA A 396 -9.90 13.21 -0.71
CA ALA A 396 -10.06 14.21 -1.77
C ALA A 396 -9.92 15.62 -1.22
N ARG A 397 -10.60 15.94 -0.09
CA ARG A 397 -10.48 17.26 0.57
C ARG A 397 -9.05 17.58 1.00
N VAL A 398 -8.33 16.60 1.54
CA VAL A 398 -6.92 16.79 1.93
C VAL A 398 -6.05 17.06 0.70
N ASP A 399 -6.24 16.31 -0.38
CA ASP A 399 -5.45 16.48 -1.60
C ASP A 399 -5.78 17.80 -2.32
N THR A 400 -7.04 18.22 -2.33
CA THR A 400 -7.44 19.56 -2.77
C THR A 400 -6.85 20.66 -1.89
N GLY A 401 -6.81 20.47 -0.57
CA GLY A 401 -6.18 21.38 0.38
C GLY A 401 -4.69 21.58 0.13
N GLU A 402 -4.01 20.50 -0.27
CA GLU A 402 -2.58 20.47 -0.62
C GLU A 402 -2.29 20.78 -2.10
N ALA A 403 -3.30 21.28 -2.84
CA ALA A 403 -3.20 21.60 -4.26
C ALA A 403 -2.71 20.45 -5.15
N ARG A 404 -3.01 19.19 -4.77
CA ARG A 404 -2.77 17.97 -5.59
C ARG A 404 -4.07 17.57 -6.28
N PHE A 405 -4.44 18.34 -7.30
CA PHE A 405 -5.76 18.25 -7.95
C PHE A 405 -5.98 16.91 -8.68
N ALA A 406 -4.95 16.35 -9.33
CA ALA A 406 -5.03 15.03 -9.96
C ALA A 406 -5.29 13.90 -8.94
N GLU A 407 -4.65 13.94 -7.77
CA GLU A 407 -4.91 12.99 -6.69
C GLU A 407 -6.32 13.15 -6.12
N ALA A 408 -6.77 14.40 -5.94
CA ALA A 408 -8.13 14.69 -5.47
C ALA A 408 -9.19 14.19 -6.46
N MET A 409 -8.95 14.33 -7.77
CA MET A 409 -9.80 13.79 -8.84
C MET A 409 -9.92 12.26 -8.74
N GLU A 410 -8.80 11.54 -8.57
CA GLU A 410 -8.84 10.07 -8.41
C GLU A 410 -9.69 9.67 -7.19
N LYS A 411 -9.56 10.40 -6.07
CA LYS A 411 -10.34 10.14 -4.85
C LYS A 411 -11.82 10.45 -4.99
N LEU A 412 -12.18 11.52 -5.72
CA LEU A 412 -13.58 11.80 -6.04
C LEU A 412 -14.17 10.74 -6.97
N SER A 413 -13.41 10.24 -7.94
CA SER A 413 -13.81 9.12 -8.81
C SER A 413 -14.06 7.84 -8.01
N GLN A 414 -13.17 7.50 -7.06
CA GLN A 414 -13.35 6.39 -6.14
C GLN A 414 -14.59 6.57 -5.24
N ALA A 415 -14.85 7.79 -4.75
CA ALA A 415 -16.03 8.10 -3.96
C ALA A 415 -17.34 7.96 -4.78
N LEU A 416 -17.32 8.39 -6.05
CA LEU A 416 -18.46 8.26 -6.96
C LEU A 416 -18.72 6.78 -7.31
N GLY A 417 -17.68 5.96 -7.47
CA GLY A 417 -17.83 4.52 -7.67
C GLY A 417 -18.61 3.81 -6.55
N MET A 418 -18.49 4.30 -5.31
CA MET A 418 -19.23 3.76 -4.15
C MET A 418 -20.73 4.12 -4.17
N ASN A 419 -21.08 5.28 -4.73
CA ASN A 419 -22.46 5.74 -4.91
C ASN A 419 -22.62 6.50 -6.25
N PRO A 420 -22.81 5.78 -7.38
CA PRO A 420 -22.80 6.39 -8.71
C PRO A 420 -23.92 7.41 -8.99
N LYS A 421 -24.94 7.47 -8.12
CA LYS A 421 -26.08 8.38 -8.25
C LYS A 421 -25.92 9.66 -7.43
N ASP A 422 -24.79 9.83 -6.74
CA ASP A 422 -24.53 11.03 -5.95
C ASP A 422 -24.17 12.21 -6.87
N LEU A 423 -25.19 12.98 -7.24
CA LEU A 423 -25.05 14.16 -8.11
C LEU A 423 -24.09 15.20 -7.53
N SER A 424 -23.92 15.25 -6.20
CA SER A 424 -23.01 16.21 -5.57
C SER A 424 -21.55 15.84 -5.81
N ILE A 425 -21.22 14.55 -5.72
CA ILE A 425 -19.88 14.02 -5.98
C ILE A 425 -19.61 14.08 -7.47
N GLN A 426 -20.60 13.75 -8.30
CA GLN A 426 -20.48 13.85 -9.75
C GLN A 426 -20.12 15.29 -10.17
N ALA A 427 -20.89 16.29 -9.71
CA ALA A 427 -20.59 17.69 -10.02
C ALA A 427 -19.21 18.14 -9.49
N SER A 428 -18.82 17.66 -8.30
CA SER A 428 -17.49 17.95 -7.74
C SER A 428 -16.37 17.32 -8.56
N LEU A 429 -16.56 16.08 -9.03
CA LEU A 429 -15.62 15.37 -9.88
C LEU A 429 -15.49 16.06 -11.23
N GLU A 430 -16.59 16.45 -11.88
CA GLU A 430 -16.59 17.14 -13.18
C GLU A 430 -15.76 18.44 -13.15
N ARG A 431 -15.94 19.27 -12.11
CA ARG A 431 -15.12 20.48 -11.92
C ARG A 431 -13.66 20.15 -11.61
N MET A 432 -13.41 19.15 -10.76
CA MET A 432 -12.06 18.75 -10.40
C MET A 432 -11.29 18.18 -11.60
N THR A 433 -11.93 17.40 -12.46
CA THR A 433 -11.32 16.85 -13.69
C THR A 433 -10.81 17.97 -14.57
N LYS A 434 -11.63 19.00 -14.83
CA LYS A 434 -11.25 20.16 -15.65
C LYS A 434 -10.04 20.90 -15.10
N VAL A 435 -10.01 21.10 -13.79
CA VAL A 435 -8.85 21.70 -13.11
C VAL A 435 -7.62 20.82 -13.23
N ALA A 436 -7.75 19.53 -12.92
CA ALA A 436 -6.64 18.58 -12.87
C ALA A 436 -5.99 18.32 -14.24
N GLU A 437 -6.77 18.39 -15.33
CA GLU A 437 -6.27 18.27 -16.70
C GLU A 437 -5.35 19.42 -17.11
N ILE A 438 -5.65 20.64 -16.67
CA ILE A 438 -4.85 21.84 -16.96
C ILE A 438 -3.71 21.97 -15.94
N MET A 439 -4.01 21.69 -14.68
CA MET A 439 -3.14 21.96 -13.54
C MET A 439 -3.21 20.81 -12.54
N PRO A 440 -2.43 19.73 -12.75
CA PRO A 440 -2.52 18.53 -11.93
C PRO A 440 -2.03 18.77 -10.48
N LYS A 441 -1.11 19.72 -10.28
CA LYS A 441 -0.62 20.13 -8.96
C LYS A 441 -0.07 21.57 -8.93
N LEU A 442 -0.03 22.18 -7.74
CA LEU A 442 0.71 23.42 -7.45
C LEU A 442 1.70 23.19 -6.31
N ASP A 443 2.99 23.42 -6.54
CA ASP A 443 4.03 23.12 -5.56
C ASP A 443 4.32 24.28 -4.58
N ASN A 444 4.24 25.54 -5.04
CA ASN A 444 4.73 26.72 -4.30
C ASN A 444 3.63 27.72 -3.91
N PHE A 445 2.35 27.32 -3.93
CA PHE A 445 1.20 28.21 -3.63
C PHE A 445 1.22 28.84 -2.22
N ARG A 446 2.08 28.36 -1.32
CA ARG A 446 2.28 28.89 0.05
C ARG A 446 3.34 29.99 0.13
N ALA A 447 4.12 30.19 -0.91
CA ALA A 447 5.26 31.12 -0.93
C ALA A 447 5.21 32.06 -2.14
N ASP A 448 4.64 31.61 -3.26
CA ASP A 448 4.50 32.38 -4.49
C ASP A 448 3.10 33.01 -4.61
N ALA A 449 3.08 34.30 -4.92
CA ALA A 449 1.86 35.09 -4.98
C ALA A 449 0.94 34.72 -6.15
N ALA A 450 1.51 34.41 -7.32
CA ALA A 450 0.74 34.03 -8.49
C ALA A 450 0.10 32.66 -8.24
N GLN A 451 0.87 31.67 -7.77
CA GLN A 451 0.35 30.35 -7.43
C GLN A 451 -0.64 30.38 -6.26
N ALA A 452 -0.48 31.28 -5.29
CA ALA A 452 -1.48 31.49 -4.23
C ALA A 452 -2.82 32.00 -4.81
N ALA A 453 -2.77 32.95 -5.74
CA ALA A 453 -3.95 33.47 -6.43
C ALA A 453 -4.62 32.42 -7.32
N VAL A 454 -3.82 31.59 -8.03
CA VAL A 454 -4.31 30.43 -8.76
C VAL A 454 -5.02 29.46 -7.83
N TYR A 455 -4.37 29.08 -6.72
CA TYR A 455 -4.90 28.15 -5.74
C TYR A 455 -6.26 28.62 -5.21
N GLU A 456 -6.33 29.87 -4.76
CA GLU A 456 -7.57 30.47 -4.27
C GLU A 456 -8.66 30.56 -5.36
N GLY A 457 -8.28 30.90 -6.59
CA GLY A 457 -9.19 30.91 -7.73
C GLY A 457 -9.78 29.52 -8.01
N VAL A 458 -8.95 28.48 -8.04
CA VAL A 458 -9.39 27.09 -8.16
C VAL A 458 -10.34 26.69 -7.04
N MET A 459 -10.01 27.05 -5.78
CA MET A 459 -10.88 26.74 -4.64
C MET A 459 -12.25 27.42 -4.76
N ASP A 460 -12.30 28.65 -5.25
CA ASP A 460 -13.54 29.37 -5.52
C ASP A 460 -14.34 28.73 -6.67
N TYR A 461 -13.68 28.33 -7.75
CA TYR A 461 -14.32 27.61 -8.86
C TYR A 461 -14.94 26.29 -8.39
N LEU A 462 -14.18 25.47 -7.64
CA LEU A 462 -14.69 24.21 -7.08
C LEU A 462 -15.89 24.44 -6.16
N ALA A 463 -15.87 25.52 -5.37
CA ALA A 463 -16.96 25.94 -4.50
C ALA A 463 -18.15 26.60 -5.22
N GLY A 464 -18.06 26.84 -6.54
CA GLY A 464 -19.10 27.51 -7.33
C GLY A 464 -19.14 29.04 -7.18
N ARG A 465 -18.10 29.66 -6.59
CA ARG A 465 -17.94 31.12 -6.47
C ARG A 465 -17.26 31.69 -7.71
N SER A 466 -17.92 31.58 -8.85
CA SER A 466 -17.35 31.86 -10.18
C SER A 466 -16.79 33.28 -10.34
N LYS A 467 -17.45 34.31 -9.78
CA LYS A 467 -16.98 35.70 -9.86
C LYS A 467 -15.65 35.93 -9.15
N ASP A 468 -15.50 35.36 -7.96
CA ASP A 468 -14.26 35.45 -7.19
C ASP A 468 -13.14 34.65 -7.86
N SER A 469 -13.47 33.48 -8.42
CA SER A 469 -12.54 32.67 -9.21
C SER A 469 -11.98 33.46 -10.40
N VAL A 470 -12.83 34.02 -11.26
CA VAL A 470 -12.38 34.78 -12.45
C VAL A 470 -11.49 35.95 -12.04
N ARG A 471 -11.88 36.70 -10.99
CA ARG A 471 -11.08 37.82 -10.48
C ARG A 471 -9.69 37.38 -10.01
N LYS A 472 -9.60 36.30 -9.23
CA LYS A 472 -8.32 35.81 -8.67
C LYS A 472 -7.44 35.17 -9.73
N LEU A 473 -8.02 34.44 -10.68
CA LEU A 473 -7.31 33.86 -11.82
C LEU A 473 -6.81 34.95 -12.79
N ALA A 474 -7.61 35.97 -13.08
CA ALA A 474 -7.17 37.12 -13.87
C ALA A 474 -6.04 37.89 -13.17
N TYR A 475 -6.10 38.01 -11.84
CA TYR A 475 -5.03 38.58 -11.06
C TYR A 475 -3.74 37.74 -11.14
N ALA A 476 -3.83 36.42 -11.00
CA ALA A 476 -2.69 35.53 -11.18
C ALA A 476 -2.05 35.68 -12.58
N GLN A 477 -2.88 35.73 -13.62
CA GLN A 477 -2.46 35.96 -15.00
C GLN A 477 -1.76 37.31 -15.20
N SER A 478 -2.19 38.36 -14.48
CA SER A 478 -1.52 39.67 -14.50
C SER A 478 -0.13 39.68 -13.83
N ILE A 479 0.11 38.74 -12.90
CA ILE A 479 1.42 38.55 -12.26
C ILE A 479 2.33 37.74 -13.18
N GLN A 480 1.81 36.68 -13.79
CA GLN A 480 2.56 35.77 -14.68
C GLN A 480 1.89 35.66 -16.07
N PRO A 481 2.02 36.68 -16.95
CA PRO A 481 1.35 36.68 -18.26
C PRO A 481 1.86 35.59 -19.23
N ALA A 482 3.05 35.04 -18.98
CA ALA A 482 3.67 34.01 -19.79
C ALA A 482 3.25 32.58 -19.40
N ASP A 483 2.51 32.41 -18.30
CA ASP A 483 2.06 31.08 -17.86
C ASP A 483 0.77 30.69 -18.59
N GLU A 484 0.92 29.82 -19.59
CA GLU A 484 -0.20 29.32 -20.40
C GLU A 484 -1.20 28.51 -19.58
N ALA A 485 -0.79 27.83 -18.50
CA ALA A 485 -1.71 27.03 -17.69
C ALA A 485 -2.71 27.92 -16.94
N ILE A 486 -2.25 29.08 -16.46
CA ILE A 486 -3.11 30.07 -15.79
C ILE A 486 -4.12 30.66 -16.79
N GLU A 487 -3.67 31.04 -18.00
CA GLU A 487 -4.55 31.56 -19.05
C GLU A 487 -5.57 30.52 -19.52
N ASN A 488 -5.14 29.26 -19.71
CA ASN A 488 -6.04 28.17 -20.10
C ASN A 488 -7.09 27.88 -19.02
N LEU A 489 -6.68 27.88 -17.74
CA LEU A 489 -7.61 27.70 -16.63
C LEU A 489 -8.60 28.87 -16.53
N LEU A 490 -8.13 30.11 -16.69
CA LEU A 490 -8.98 31.31 -16.70
C LEU A 490 -10.03 31.22 -17.82
N ARG A 491 -9.61 30.92 -19.05
CA ARG A 491 -10.54 30.75 -20.19
C ARG A 491 -11.55 29.64 -19.96
N LEU A 492 -11.14 28.53 -19.34
CA LEU A 492 -12.06 27.45 -18.99
C LEU A 492 -13.16 27.95 -18.04
N VAL A 493 -12.79 28.70 -17.00
CA VAL A 493 -13.77 29.25 -16.05
C VAL A 493 -14.66 30.32 -16.70
N GLU A 494 -14.10 31.20 -17.54
CA GLU A 494 -14.85 32.21 -18.30
C GLU A 494 -15.89 31.54 -19.22
N ALA A 495 -15.48 30.50 -19.97
CA ALA A 495 -16.34 29.78 -20.91
C ALA A 495 -17.52 29.07 -20.22
N GLU A 496 -17.29 28.46 -19.04
CA GLU A 496 -18.37 27.79 -18.31
C GLU A 496 -19.35 28.74 -17.64
N THR A 497 -18.84 29.86 -17.14
CA THR A 497 -19.62 30.74 -16.26
C THR A 497 -20.23 31.91 -17.02
N GLY A 498 -19.79 32.15 -18.26
CA GLY A 498 -20.18 33.30 -19.08
C GLY A 498 -19.62 34.63 -18.56
N LEU A 499 -18.80 34.60 -17.50
CA LEU A 499 -18.16 35.78 -16.93
C LEU A 499 -16.92 36.13 -17.76
N GLN A 500 -16.73 37.42 -18.00
CA GLN A 500 -15.54 37.95 -18.67
C GLN A 500 -14.63 38.60 -17.64
N ARG A 501 -13.31 38.47 -17.81
CA ARG A 501 -12.35 39.26 -17.03
C ARG A 501 -12.57 40.76 -17.26
N GLU A 502 -12.56 41.54 -16.20
CA GLU A 502 -12.60 43.00 -16.29
C GLU A 502 -11.20 43.52 -16.69
N LEU A 503 -11.08 44.07 -17.90
CA LEU A 503 -9.88 44.78 -18.35
C LEU A 503 -9.93 46.23 -17.81
N PRO A 504 -8.87 46.77 -17.19
CA PRO A 504 -8.86 48.17 -16.77
C PRO A 504 -9.08 49.09 -17.98
N THR A 505 -10.11 49.94 -17.95
CA THR A 505 -10.32 51.00 -18.94
C THR A 505 -9.23 52.07 -18.80
N ALA A 506 -8.60 52.42 -19.93
CA ALA A 506 -7.41 53.27 -20.03
C ALA A 506 -7.59 54.76 -19.66
N ALA A 507 -8.54 55.12 -18.79
CA ALA A 507 -8.86 56.51 -18.45
C ALA A 507 -8.89 56.77 -16.93
N GLY A 508 -8.03 56.09 -16.16
CA GLY A 508 -7.76 56.36 -14.75
C GLY A 508 -6.29 56.77 -14.53
N PRO A 509 -5.95 57.40 -13.40
CA PRO A 509 -4.57 57.75 -13.08
C PRO A 509 -3.66 56.52 -13.19
N ALA A 510 -2.41 56.76 -13.65
CA ALA A 510 -1.43 55.73 -13.99
C ALA A 510 -1.42 54.58 -12.96
N PRO A 511 -1.44 53.30 -13.40
CA PRO A 511 -1.65 52.18 -12.51
C PRO A 511 -0.50 52.09 -11.52
N THR A 512 -0.83 52.05 -10.23
CA THR A 512 0.09 51.68 -9.14
C THR A 512 0.35 50.17 -9.16
N LEU A 513 0.70 49.64 -10.34
CA LEU A 513 0.68 48.22 -10.69
C LEU A 513 1.62 47.37 -9.81
N GLY A 514 2.59 47.97 -9.11
CA GLY A 514 3.44 47.28 -8.13
C GLY A 514 2.81 47.16 -6.74
N VAL A 515 2.16 48.22 -6.26
CA VAL A 515 1.55 48.27 -4.92
C VAL A 515 0.28 47.43 -4.87
N GLU A 516 -0.57 47.50 -5.91
CA GLU A 516 -1.76 46.64 -6.03
C GLU A 516 -1.38 45.16 -6.17
N LYS A 517 -0.26 44.85 -6.84
CA LYS A 517 0.28 43.49 -6.91
C LYS A 517 0.81 43.03 -5.56
N GLU A 518 1.57 43.83 -4.82
CA GLU A 518 2.06 43.40 -3.50
C GLU A 518 0.94 43.28 -2.46
N VAL A 519 -0.04 44.19 -2.51
CA VAL A 519 -1.23 44.13 -1.65
C VAL A 519 -2.07 42.91 -1.99
N GLY A 520 -2.40 42.66 -3.25
CA GLY A 520 -3.16 41.49 -3.68
C GLY A 520 -2.48 40.16 -3.31
N ALA A 521 -1.16 40.08 -3.49
CA ALA A 521 -0.33 38.94 -3.15
C ALA A 521 -0.37 38.62 -1.65
N ALA A 522 -0.17 39.66 -0.83
CA ALA A 522 -0.19 39.52 0.61
C ALA A 522 -1.59 39.19 1.13
N LEU A 523 -2.65 39.72 0.51
CA LEU A 523 -4.04 39.36 0.84
C LEU A 523 -4.35 37.88 0.52
N ALA A 524 -3.92 37.37 -0.65
CA ALA A 524 -4.10 35.97 -1.02
C ALA A 524 -3.38 35.02 -0.04
N LEU A 525 -2.11 35.30 0.26
CA LEU A 525 -1.33 34.51 1.24
C LEU A 525 -1.92 34.58 2.65
N MET A 526 -2.57 35.69 3.00
CA MET A 526 -3.18 35.88 4.33
C MET A 526 -4.42 35.01 4.51
N GLU A 527 -5.24 34.81 3.47
CA GLU A 527 -6.38 33.89 3.53
C GLU A 527 -5.93 32.43 3.66
N VAL A 528 -4.89 32.05 2.91
CA VAL A 528 -4.27 30.72 3.04
C VAL A 528 -3.77 30.50 4.48
N SER A 529 -3.08 31.49 5.03
CA SER A 529 -2.53 31.44 6.40
C SER A 529 -3.62 31.37 7.47
N LEU A 530 -4.75 32.07 7.28
CA LEU A 530 -5.90 32.01 8.20
C LEU A 530 -6.52 30.61 8.26
N ARG A 531 -6.65 29.95 7.10
CA ARG A 531 -7.21 28.60 7.01
C ARG A 531 -6.31 27.55 7.68
N GLU A 532 -5.00 27.75 7.64
CA GLU A 532 -4.01 26.91 8.33
C GLU A 532 -3.84 27.27 9.82
N ALA A 533 -4.58 28.27 10.32
CA ALA A 533 -4.47 28.80 11.69
C ALA A 533 -3.07 29.36 12.04
N ASP A 534 -2.27 29.74 11.04
CA ASP A 534 -0.98 30.43 11.23
C ASP A 534 -1.23 31.93 11.45
N TYR A 535 -1.76 32.26 12.64
CA TYR A 535 -2.13 33.62 12.99
C TYR A 535 -0.93 34.58 13.05
N ALA A 536 0.28 34.07 13.32
CA ALA A 536 1.50 34.89 13.32
C ALA A 536 1.82 35.40 11.92
N ARG A 537 1.73 34.52 10.92
CA ARG A 537 1.93 34.89 9.52
C ARG A 537 0.82 35.80 9.00
N VAL A 538 -0.43 35.59 9.44
CA VAL A 538 -1.55 36.51 9.15
C VAL A 538 -1.25 37.92 9.64
N LEU A 539 -0.73 38.08 10.86
CA LEU A 539 -0.36 39.40 11.39
C LEU A 539 0.76 40.05 10.57
N GLN A 540 1.81 39.31 10.21
CA GLN A 540 2.89 39.81 9.37
C GLN A 540 2.41 40.28 7.99
N LEU A 541 1.55 39.48 7.34
CA LEU A 541 0.99 39.80 6.03
C LEU A 541 0.01 40.97 6.11
N ALA A 542 -0.81 41.04 7.16
CA ALA A 542 -1.68 42.17 7.41
C ALA A 542 -0.87 43.46 7.62
N ASP A 543 0.20 43.42 8.40
CA ASP A 543 1.09 44.57 8.61
C ASP A 543 1.77 45.01 7.31
N LYS A 544 2.19 44.05 6.47
CA LYS A 544 2.73 44.34 5.14
C LYS A 544 1.70 45.03 4.25
N VAL A 545 0.45 44.55 4.22
CA VAL A 545 -0.63 45.20 3.46
C VAL A 545 -0.92 46.59 3.99
N LEU A 546 -0.97 46.77 5.31
CA LEU A 546 -1.29 48.06 5.94
C LEU A 546 -0.16 49.07 5.83
N ALA A 547 1.09 48.63 5.67
CA ALA A 547 2.20 49.52 5.34
C ALA A 547 2.06 50.14 3.94
N LEU A 548 1.47 49.39 3.00
CA LEU A 548 1.27 49.80 1.60
C LEU A 548 -0.09 50.48 1.36
N ALA A 549 -1.13 50.03 2.07
CA ALA A 549 -2.49 50.51 1.99
C ALA A 549 -3.08 50.62 3.42
N PRO A 550 -2.83 51.74 4.13
CA PRO A 550 -3.19 51.90 5.54
C PRO A 550 -4.68 51.76 5.86
N GLU A 551 -5.54 52.05 4.88
CA GLU A 551 -7.00 51.98 5.01
C GLU A 551 -7.59 50.69 4.41
N ASN A 552 -6.77 49.65 4.14
CA ASN A 552 -7.27 48.40 3.59
C ASN A 552 -8.15 47.65 4.62
N VAL A 553 -9.46 47.73 4.39
CA VAL A 553 -10.49 47.20 5.31
C VAL A 553 -10.37 45.70 5.50
N LEU A 554 -10.05 44.95 4.44
CA LEU A 554 -9.92 43.49 4.51
C LEU A 554 -8.74 43.07 5.40
N ALA A 555 -7.58 43.73 5.24
CA ALA A 555 -6.42 43.48 6.09
C ALA A 555 -6.67 43.83 7.56
N LEU A 556 -7.37 44.94 7.83
CA LEU A 556 -7.78 45.30 9.20
C LEU A 556 -8.73 44.26 9.81
N LYS A 557 -9.70 43.76 9.02
CA LYS A 557 -10.61 42.68 9.44
C LYS A 557 -9.85 41.39 9.73
N ARG A 558 -8.91 40.96 8.87
CA ARG A 558 -8.11 39.74 9.09
C ARG A 558 -7.15 39.86 10.26
N LYS A 559 -6.54 41.03 10.45
CA LYS A 559 -5.72 41.36 11.62
C LYS A 559 -6.52 41.27 12.92
N ALA A 560 -7.75 41.80 12.92
CA ALA A 560 -8.67 41.66 14.04
C ALA A 560 -9.00 40.19 14.35
N THR A 561 -9.30 39.39 13.33
CA THR A 561 -9.57 37.95 13.48
C THR A 561 -8.38 37.19 14.07
N ALA A 562 -7.16 37.46 13.60
CA ALA A 562 -5.95 36.84 14.10
C ALA A 562 -5.67 37.20 15.57
N HIS A 563 -5.76 38.48 15.95
CA HIS A 563 -5.62 38.90 17.34
C HIS A 563 -6.71 38.31 18.24
N TYR A 564 -7.95 38.21 17.75
CA TYR A 564 -9.04 37.56 18.48
C TYR A 564 -8.75 36.06 18.74
N ALA A 565 -8.30 35.33 17.72
CA ALA A 565 -7.92 33.91 17.85
C ALA A 565 -6.75 33.71 18.82
N LEU A 566 -5.81 34.66 18.88
CA LEU A 566 -4.70 34.70 19.83
C LEU A 566 -5.08 35.22 21.23
N LYS A 567 -6.37 35.49 21.49
CA LYS A 567 -6.90 36.05 22.75
C LYS A 567 -6.34 37.44 23.12
N GLN A 568 -5.80 38.16 22.14
CA GLN A 568 -5.32 39.55 22.26
C GLN A 568 -6.49 40.51 21.99
N TYR A 569 -7.47 40.51 22.90
CA TYR A 569 -8.73 41.23 22.70
C TYR A 569 -8.56 42.76 22.54
N PRO A 570 -7.70 43.46 23.30
CA PRO A 570 -7.47 44.90 23.10
C PRO A 570 -6.94 45.25 21.71
N GLU A 571 -6.04 44.42 21.16
CA GLU A 571 -5.46 44.58 19.83
C GLU A 571 -6.49 44.27 18.75
N ALA A 572 -7.32 43.23 18.95
CA ALA A 572 -8.45 42.91 18.07
C ALA A 572 -9.47 44.06 18.02
N LEU A 573 -9.81 44.65 19.17
CA LEU A 573 -10.70 45.80 19.24
C LEU A 573 -10.12 47.04 18.54
N ARG A 574 -8.81 47.29 18.68
CA ARG A 574 -8.11 48.37 17.96
C ARG A 574 -8.20 48.16 16.44
N ALA A 575 -7.93 46.95 15.96
CA ALA A 575 -8.03 46.62 14.53
C ALA A 575 -9.47 46.72 14.01
N LEU A 576 -10.48 46.30 14.77
CA LEU A 576 -11.90 46.46 14.40
C LEU A 576 -12.32 47.93 14.30
N ARG A 577 -11.89 48.78 15.24
CA ARG A 577 -12.17 50.23 15.19
C ARG A 577 -11.53 50.89 13.98
N ALA A 578 -10.30 50.49 13.64
CA ALA A 578 -9.63 50.95 12.43
C ALA A 578 -10.39 50.49 11.17
N ALA A 579 -10.82 49.21 11.11
CA ALA A 579 -11.62 48.69 10.00
C ALA A 579 -12.94 49.46 9.85
N HIS A 580 -13.64 49.74 10.95
CA HIS A 580 -14.89 50.49 10.95
C HIS A 580 -14.72 51.92 10.44
N LYS A 581 -13.61 52.59 10.77
CA LYS A 581 -13.29 53.93 10.27
C LYS A 581 -13.04 53.93 8.77
N ALA A 582 -12.37 52.91 8.26
CA ALA A 582 -11.99 52.79 6.85
C ALA A 582 -13.09 52.20 5.94
N GLU A 583 -14.13 51.56 6.49
CA GLU A 583 -15.20 50.88 5.73
C GLU A 583 -16.12 51.87 5.01
N PRO A 584 -16.15 51.97 3.67
CA PRO A 584 -17.00 52.92 2.96
C PRO A 584 -18.49 52.53 2.93
N GLU A 585 -18.83 51.25 3.03
CA GLU A 585 -20.21 50.77 2.87
C GLU A 585 -21.01 50.87 4.18
N GLY A 586 -22.15 51.58 4.18
CA GLY A 586 -22.92 51.85 5.41
C GLY A 586 -23.45 50.61 6.13
N THR A 587 -23.79 49.56 5.37
CA THR A 587 -24.27 48.25 5.86
C THR A 587 -23.16 47.47 6.57
N GLU A 588 -21.99 47.32 5.93
CA GLU A 588 -20.82 46.66 6.52
C GLU A 588 -20.23 47.47 7.67
N ARG A 589 -20.25 48.81 7.59
CA ARG A 589 -19.86 49.69 8.68
C ARG A 589 -20.74 49.47 9.91
N ALA A 590 -22.06 49.30 9.73
CA ALA A 590 -22.97 48.95 10.83
C ALA A 590 -22.67 47.55 11.42
N ARG A 591 -22.36 46.55 10.59
CA ARG A 591 -21.94 45.22 11.07
C ARG A 591 -20.66 45.27 11.89
N LEU A 592 -19.66 46.03 11.43
CA LEU A 592 -18.42 46.25 12.17
C LEU A 592 -18.67 46.93 13.52
N LYS A 593 -19.65 47.84 13.60
CA LYS A 593 -20.05 48.46 14.87
C LYS A 593 -20.57 47.42 15.86
N SER A 594 -21.44 46.51 15.42
CA SER A 594 -21.92 45.41 16.27
C SER A 594 -20.79 44.51 16.77
N TYR A 595 -19.77 44.23 15.94
CA TYR A 595 -18.59 43.48 16.37
C TYR A 595 -17.72 44.25 17.37
N ILE A 596 -17.57 45.57 17.21
CA ILE A 596 -16.88 46.44 18.16
C ILE A 596 -17.58 46.41 19.52
N ASP A 597 -18.91 46.56 19.54
CA ASP A 597 -19.70 46.57 20.77
C ASP A 597 -19.62 45.20 21.49
N ALA A 598 -19.71 44.10 20.74
CA ALA A 598 -19.53 42.75 21.28
C ALA A 598 -18.12 42.53 21.85
N MET A 599 -17.08 43.00 21.15
CA MET A 599 -15.69 42.88 21.61
C MET A 599 -15.41 43.74 22.84
N ALA A 600 -15.96 44.96 22.90
CA ALA A 600 -15.86 45.83 24.06
C ALA A 600 -16.53 45.20 25.29
N SER A 601 -17.74 44.66 25.13
CA SER A 601 -18.44 43.94 26.21
C SER A 601 -17.69 42.69 26.66
N LEU A 602 -17.07 41.94 25.73
CA LEU A 602 -16.23 40.78 26.06
C LEU A 602 -15.01 41.20 26.89
N ILE A 603 -14.35 42.30 26.52
CA ILE A 603 -13.21 42.85 27.28
C ILE A 603 -13.67 43.27 28.67
N GLU A 604 -14.77 44.02 28.80
CA GLU A 604 -15.30 44.41 30.11
C GLU A 604 -15.59 43.20 31.00
N ARG A 605 -16.31 42.19 30.49
CA ARG A 605 -16.58 40.94 31.21
C ARG A 605 -15.29 40.23 31.65
N LYS A 606 -14.30 40.11 30.77
CA LYS A 606 -13.01 39.47 31.10
C LYS A 606 -12.20 40.28 32.11
N THR A 607 -12.32 41.60 32.09
CA THR A 607 -11.64 42.51 33.03
C THR A 607 -12.32 42.47 34.41
N GLU A 608 -13.65 42.33 34.45
CA GLU A 608 -14.42 42.12 35.68
C GLU A 608 -14.21 40.72 36.29
N GLU A 609 -14.16 39.68 35.45
CA GLU A 609 -13.77 38.31 35.86
C GLU A 609 -12.36 38.27 36.45
N GLY A 610 -11.42 39.06 35.90
CA GLY A 610 -10.06 39.20 36.43
C GLY A 610 -9.91 40.08 37.67
N ARG A 611 -10.93 40.89 38.01
CA ARG A 611 -10.94 41.77 39.21
C ARG A 611 -11.56 41.12 40.44
N LYS A 612 -12.32 40.04 40.29
CA LYS A 612 -12.83 39.28 41.43
C LYS A 612 -11.69 38.42 42.01
N PRO A 613 -11.46 38.43 43.35
CA PRO A 613 -10.49 37.52 43.97
C PRO A 613 -10.85 36.09 43.58
N VAL A 614 -9.87 35.32 43.10
CA VAL A 614 -10.07 33.95 42.62
C VAL A 614 -10.58 33.08 43.77
N ALA A 615 -11.90 32.92 43.82
CA ALA A 615 -12.54 31.83 44.55
C ALA A 615 -12.44 30.55 43.71
N ALA A 616 -12.19 29.44 44.40
CA ALA A 616 -12.01 28.10 43.86
C ALA A 616 -13.05 27.72 42.78
N PRO A 617 -12.69 26.88 41.79
CA PRO A 617 -13.48 26.64 40.59
C PRO A 617 -14.90 26.16 40.95
N GLU A 618 -15.89 26.96 40.57
CA GLU A 618 -17.29 26.58 40.63
C GLU A 618 -17.55 25.38 39.70
N LYS A 619 -18.31 24.43 40.25
CA LYS A 619 -18.69 23.17 39.62
C LYS A 619 -19.42 23.42 38.28
N PRO A 620 -19.21 22.56 37.28
CA PRO A 620 -19.99 22.62 36.05
C PRO A 620 -21.47 22.43 36.34
N SER A 621 -22.29 23.29 35.73
CA SER A 621 -23.73 23.18 35.68
C SER A 621 -24.17 21.77 35.26
N LYS A 622 -25.25 21.26 35.86
CA LYS A 622 -25.82 19.96 35.49
C LYS A 622 -26.09 19.94 33.97
N PRO A 623 -25.51 18.99 33.21
CA PRO A 623 -25.74 18.88 31.78
C PRO A 623 -27.21 18.57 31.49
N LEU A 624 -27.73 19.09 30.37
CA LEU A 624 -29.08 18.82 29.91
C LEU A 624 -29.21 17.32 29.56
N PRO A 625 -30.42 16.71 29.61
CA PRO A 625 -30.62 15.31 29.22
C PRO A 625 -30.06 14.95 27.83
N VAL A 626 -30.03 15.92 26.91
CA VAL A 626 -29.44 15.80 25.56
C VAL A 626 -27.92 15.62 25.62
N ASP A 627 -27.24 16.25 26.57
CA ASP A 627 -25.78 16.13 26.72
C ASP A 627 -25.40 14.77 27.33
N ILE A 628 -26.20 14.24 28.26
CA ILE A 628 -26.03 12.88 28.79
C ILE A 628 -26.21 11.85 27.68
N GLN A 629 -27.17 12.06 26.78
CA GLN A 629 -27.39 11.18 25.64
C GLN A 629 -26.22 11.22 24.65
N ARG A 630 -25.71 12.40 24.31
CA ARG A 630 -24.50 12.53 23.46
C ARG A 630 -23.26 11.90 24.10
N MET A 631 -23.10 12.04 25.41
CA MET A 631 -22.02 11.37 26.14
C MET A 631 -22.19 9.85 26.12
N TYR A 632 -23.43 9.37 26.20
CA TYR A 632 -23.72 7.94 26.11
C TYR A 632 -23.40 7.39 24.72
N GLU A 633 -23.83 8.09 23.66
CA GLU A 633 -23.49 7.78 22.27
C GLU A 633 -21.97 7.79 22.04
N ALA A 634 -21.25 8.81 22.54
CA ALA A 634 -19.79 8.86 22.47
C ALA A 634 -19.11 7.73 23.26
N GLY A 635 -19.66 7.33 24.41
CA GLY A 635 -19.18 6.19 25.20
C GLY A 635 -19.36 4.85 24.47
N VAL A 636 -20.48 4.70 23.76
CA VAL A 636 -20.77 3.55 22.89
C VAL A 636 -19.86 3.55 21.66
N ASP A 637 -19.58 4.71 21.06
CA ASP A 637 -18.64 4.82 19.95
C ASP A 637 -17.21 4.46 20.38
N LEU A 638 -16.79 4.91 21.56
CA LEU A 638 -15.49 4.53 22.15
C LEU A 638 -15.42 3.03 22.46
N TYR A 639 -16.54 2.44 22.91
CA TYR A 639 -16.66 0.98 23.12
C TYR A 639 -16.52 0.23 21.79
N ALA A 640 -17.25 0.67 20.75
CA ALA A 640 -17.17 0.12 19.40
C ALA A 640 -15.78 0.30 18.75
N GLN A 641 -15.05 1.35 19.14
CA GLN A 641 -13.66 1.58 18.73
C GLN A 641 -12.64 0.74 19.53
N GLY A 642 -13.07 -0.07 20.50
CA GLY A 642 -12.21 -0.91 21.34
C GLY A 642 -11.40 -0.13 22.39
N ARG A 643 -11.69 1.16 22.57
CA ARG A 643 -11.04 2.02 23.57
C ARG A 643 -11.72 1.83 24.92
N LEU A 644 -11.65 0.61 25.45
CA LEU A 644 -12.43 0.17 26.62
C LEU A 644 -12.19 1.05 27.86
N SER A 645 -10.95 1.45 28.13
CA SER A 645 -10.63 2.33 29.26
C SER A 645 -11.28 3.72 29.14
N GLU A 646 -11.32 4.26 27.92
CA GLU A 646 -11.91 5.58 27.66
C GLU A 646 -13.44 5.52 27.62
N SER A 647 -13.99 4.42 27.09
CA SER A 647 -15.41 4.12 27.15
C SER A 647 -15.89 3.95 28.60
N ALA A 648 -15.14 3.20 29.43
CA ALA A 648 -15.42 3.06 30.85
C ALA A 648 -15.36 4.41 31.57
N ASN A 649 -14.35 5.24 31.29
CA ASN A 649 -14.26 6.60 31.83
C ASN A 649 -15.42 7.48 31.39
N MET A 650 -15.91 7.33 30.15
CA MET A 650 -17.06 8.07 29.63
C MET A 650 -18.35 7.67 30.35
N PHE A 651 -18.63 6.37 30.48
CA PHE A 651 -19.80 5.89 31.23
C PHE A 651 -19.72 6.20 32.72
N GLN A 652 -18.53 6.15 33.33
CA GLN A 652 -18.32 6.64 34.71
C GLN A 652 -18.58 8.14 34.83
N SER A 653 -18.20 8.93 33.83
CA SER A 653 -18.48 10.37 33.80
C SER A 653 -19.99 10.63 33.72
N ILE A 654 -20.74 9.84 32.95
CA ILE A 654 -22.21 9.87 32.93
C ILE A 654 -22.78 9.51 34.30
N LEU A 655 -22.27 8.47 34.98
CA LEU A 655 -22.77 8.06 36.30
C LEU A 655 -22.38 9.03 37.43
N ARG A 656 -21.32 9.83 37.27
CA ARG A 656 -21.03 10.95 38.18
C ARG A 656 -22.05 12.08 38.03
N LEU A 657 -22.64 12.23 36.85
CA LEU A 657 -23.61 13.27 36.50
C LEU A 657 -25.06 12.82 36.77
N ASP A 658 -25.40 11.58 36.43
CA ASP A 658 -26.67 10.89 36.72
C ASP A 658 -26.39 9.48 37.28
N PRO A 659 -26.25 9.35 38.61
CA PRO A 659 -25.96 8.06 39.26
C PRO A 659 -27.05 7.00 39.05
N LYS A 660 -28.28 7.39 38.68
CA LYS A 660 -29.42 6.47 38.49
C LYS A 660 -29.60 6.02 37.03
N ASN A 661 -28.71 6.43 36.12
CA ASN A 661 -28.78 6.07 34.70
C ASN A 661 -28.54 4.56 34.49
N LYS A 662 -29.62 3.80 34.34
CA LYS A 662 -29.57 2.33 34.17
C LYS A 662 -28.78 1.91 32.93
N SER A 663 -28.85 2.67 31.85
CA SER A 663 -28.15 2.37 30.59
C SER A 663 -26.63 2.51 30.77
N ALA A 664 -26.16 3.59 31.38
CA ALA A 664 -24.73 3.79 31.66
C ALA A 664 -24.18 2.78 32.68
N GLN A 665 -24.98 2.37 33.68
CA GLN A 665 -24.59 1.30 34.62
C GLN A 665 -24.42 -0.05 33.90
N ALA A 666 -25.36 -0.41 33.02
CA ALA A 666 -25.29 -1.66 32.26
C ALA A 666 -24.11 -1.66 31.27
N ALA A 667 -23.91 -0.54 30.55
CA ALA A 667 -22.80 -0.37 29.62
C ALA A 667 -21.45 -0.43 30.34
N LEU A 668 -21.29 0.27 31.48
CA LEU A 668 -20.07 0.23 32.28
C LEU A 668 -19.76 -1.18 32.80
N ARG A 669 -20.75 -1.92 33.30
CA ARG A 669 -20.56 -3.32 33.73
C ARG A 669 -20.07 -4.20 32.58
N ARG A 670 -20.60 -3.99 31.37
CA ARG A 670 -20.19 -4.74 30.17
C ARG A 670 -18.75 -4.41 29.78
N VAL A 671 -18.39 -3.13 29.75
CA VAL A 671 -17.01 -2.68 29.48
C VAL A 671 -16.05 -3.23 30.54
N GLN A 672 -16.41 -3.18 31.83
CA GLN A 672 -15.56 -3.67 32.92
C GLN A 672 -15.40 -5.19 32.91
N ALA A 673 -16.46 -5.94 32.60
CA ALA A 673 -16.37 -7.40 32.43
C ALA A 673 -15.39 -7.77 31.30
N GLU A 674 -15.38 -6.99 30.22
CA GLU A 674 -14.51 -7.19 29.07
C GLU A 674 -13.07 -6.71 29.29
N VAL A 675 -12.86 -5.76 30.22
CA VAL A 675 -11.52 -5.37 30.69
C VAL A 675 -10.90 -6.41 31.63
N LEU A 676 -11.73 -7.07 32.45
CA LEU A 676 -11.30 -8.07 33.44
C LEU A 676 -11.11 -9.48 32.86
N GLN A 677 -11.70 -9.77 31.72
CA GLN A 677 -11.38 -10.94 30.90
C GLN A 677 -10.57 -10.48 29.69
N PRO A 678 -9.24 -10.28 29.82
CA PRO A 678 -8.41 -10.02 28.66
C PRO A 678 -8.59 -11.18 27.68
N ARG A 679 -9.22 -10.89 26.54
CA ARG A 679 -9.31 -11.79 25.39
C ARG A 679 -7.95 -11.91 24.69
#